data_AF-A0A6S6U4T9-F1
#
_entry.id   AF-A0A6S6U4T9-F1
#
_cell.length_a   1.000
_cell.length_b   1.000
_cell.length_c   1.000
_cell.angle_alpha   90.00
_cell.angle_beta   90.00
_cell.angle_gamma   90.00
#
_symmetry.space_group_name_H-M   'P 1'
#
loop_
_entity.id
_entity.type
_entity.pdbx_description
1 polymer ?
#
loop_
_entity_poly.entity_id
_entity_poly.type
_entity_poly.pdbx_seq_one_letter_code
_entity_poly.pdbx_strand_id
1 'polypeptide(L)'
;MKKILIGIVFLLNFSFAETITLQKGWNLVGINAPLSLEELKTQIGLENLLVIQGKTKTYQKHYVDNGTAFLNDFEAFETGKGYWVQVDSATTLNYTEVENQTSSYTKVLEEGWNLINAPVEITLSELIAQIGEENLLLIQGANQTYQRAYALGGNAQLNDLKSLSSTGAYWVQVASSVDLEFVFNMDKLAVDNLGNALVKNMEIDGQDYTVKVYTNVIPSEETSFSTIAISGTINGVNTTSTFKLNATYALTSNFMVKVFNAQNEEVAKSNHVKYLTSPINFAAITFEVESSDEVEEVRNAQFQGVNVFSTALSFNDYGLESMSDSDFNDLSIENKRLLASKLLSVLFYGLPKTDLDILINSGTFISTIQAKLATPNTDLKSTEENIEDKDYNWSERNENREKILARLFKLGIGKEYFNRWAAYVLTQNIMFSPANELETVDASEILNVYNRLVMLMDDDYSIQMITYLHMTSDDNWKRFRSPEDNGREMLEIFLLDFDDAHVPKAGIALQNWRLNRSDNELVIGLNQNDVPQELFGTTVTTGFDFYRELVKSDDFTKGVTSRLVERYFSERSAAKKAEMITLIVDSNPDSFKDILLQIVFSKEFLLHTSKVKTIEEATFPIMKAISFFDRLNFFPYLREYMDNMHQSPLSYKLGRDNSVPVDTLSFAYYYYFLRQYVMTDTQSNVLNEWDGGWKLEFIDKSIANTSTVKGLINHVFLSVVAREATQEELLLLSNYAINEARGTYDDMNTYNDREGVTQIVMEYLSRLTEIYTFKKIEE
;
A
#
# COMPACT_ATOMS: atom_id res chain seq x y z
N MET A 1 14.50 0.52 -72.74
CA MET A 1 15.92 0.94 -72.58
C MET A 1 15.99 2.09 -71.59
N LYS A 2 16.62 1.86 -70.42
CA LYS A 2 17.18 2.77 -69.39
C LYS A 2 17.09 2.03 -68.04
N LYS A 3 17.98 1.04 -67.86
CA LYS A 3 19.25 1.09 -67.09
C LYS A 3 19.04 1.19 -65.58
N ILE A 4 19.22 0.03 -64.97
CA ILE A 4 19.39 -0.30 -63.55
C ILE A 4 20.57 0.50 -62.96
N LEU A 5 20.37 1.09 -61.78
CA LEU A 5 21.44 1.42 -60.85
C LEU A 5 21.02 0.91 -59.47
N ILE A 6 21.57 -0.26 -59.11
CA ILE A 6 21.50 -0.85 -57.78
C ILE A 6 22.51 -0.07 -56.92
N GLY A 7 22.02 0.69 -55.95
CA GLY A 7 22.84 1.23 -54.87
C GLY A 7 22.83 0.25 -53.71
N ILE A 8 23.88 -0.57 -53.61
CA ILE A 8 24.19 -1.33 -52.40
C ILE A 8 24.70 -0.34 -51.36
N VAL A 9 23.93 -0.11 -50.30
CA VAL A 9 24.43 0.50 -49.07
C VAL A 9 25.00 -0.64 -48.23
N PHE A 10 26.33 -0.77 -48.23
CA PHE A 10 27.04 -1.57 -47.23
C PHE A 10 26.93 -0.82 -45.89
N LEU A 11 26.07 -1.29 -45.00
CA LEU A 11 26.17 -0.99 -43.57
C LEU A 11 27.43 -1.71 -43.06
N LEU A 12 28.53 -0.97 -42.95
CA LEU A 12 29.70 -1.40 -42.20
C LEU A 12 29.35 -1.32 -40.71
N ASN A 13 28.97 -2.46 -40.10
CA ASN A 13 28.97 -2.59 -38.65
C ASN A 13 30.43 -2.51 -38.19
N PHE A 14 30.82 -1.38 -37.61
CA PHE A 14 32.06 -1.31 -36.83
C PHE A 14 31.82 -2.04 -35.52
N SER A 15 32.32 -3.28 -35.39
CA SER A 15 32.42 -3.94 -34.09
C SER A 15 33.54 -3.28 -33.31
N PHE A 16 33.22 -2.57 -32.23
CA PHE A 16 34.24 -2.05 -31.33
C PHE A 16 34.84 -3.21 -30.53
N ALA A 17 36.18 -3.25 -30.42
CA ALA A 17 36.85 -4.22 -29.55
C ALA A 17 36.71 -3.78 -28.09
N GLU A 18 36.26 -4.68 -27.23
CA GLU A 18 36.27 -4.50 -25.78
C GLU A 18 37.63 -4.84 -25.20
N THR A 19 37.89 -4.34 -23.99
CA THR A 19 39.20 -4.39 -23.37
C THR A 19 39.10 -4.74 -21.88
N ILE A 20 39.84 -5.77 -21.42
CA ILE A 20 40.00 -6.11 -19.99
C ILE A 20 41.46 -5.99 -19.56
N THR A 21 41.70 -5.43 -18.38
CA THR A 21 43.04 -5.30 -17.79
C THR A 21 43.29 -6.44 -16.81
N LEU A 22 44.36 -7.22 -17.04
CA LEU A 22 44.84 -8.25 -16.14
C LEU A 22 45.95 -7.68 -15.26
N GLN A 23 45.81 -7.84 -13.95
CA GLN A 23 46.84 -7.50 -12.97
C GLN A 23 47.90 -8.61 -12.88
N LYS A 24 49.11 -8.27 -12.42
CA LYS A 24 50.12 -9.28 -12.09
C LYS A 24 49.54 -10.26 -11.06
N GLY A 25 49.70 -11.56 -11.30
CA GLY A 25 49.16 -12.62 -10.47
C GLY A 25 47.84 -13.18 -11.02
N TRP A 26 46.97 -13.63 -10.12
CA TRP A 26 45.71 -14.30 -10.47
C TRP A 26 44.60 -13.28 -10.76
N ASN A 27 43.88 -13.52 -11.86
CA ASN A 27 42.74 -12.73 -12.30
C ASN A 27 41.55 -13.66 -12.53
N LEU A 28 40.37 -13.25 -12.09
CA LEU A 28 39.12 -13.96 -12.37
C LEU A 28 38.50 -13.34 -13.63
N VAL A 29 38.47 -14.11 -14.72
CA VAL A 29 38.17 -13.62 -16.07
C VAL A 29 36.96 -14.36 -16.65
N GLY A 30 36.01 -13.60 -17.20
CA GLY A 30 34.86 -14.10 -17.95
C GLY A 30 34.71 -13.28 -19.22
N ILE A 31 34.76 -13.94 -20.38
CA ILE A 31 34.69 -13.28 -21.70
C ILE A 31 33.74 -14.09 -22.59
N ASN A 32 32.72 -13.44 -23.14
CA ASN A 32 31.74 -14.04 -24.07
C ASN A 32 32.22 -13.99 -25.53
N ALA A 33 33.48 -14.36 -25.74
CA ALA A 33 34.10 -14.42 -27.05
C ALA A 33 35.00 -15.67 -27.14
N PRO A 34 35.05 -16.35 -28.29
CA PRO A 34 35.87 -17.55 -28.49
C PRO A 34 37.35 -17.17 -28.71
N LEU A 35 37.95 -16.44 -27.76
CA LEU A 35 39.34 -16.05 -27.82
C LEU A 35 40.22 -17.29 -27.59
N SER A 36 40.93 -17.73 -28.62
CA SER A 36 41.72 -18.94 -28.61
C SER A 36 43.01 -18.80 -27.79
N LEU A 37 43.58 -19.93 -27.38
CA LEU A 37 44.84 -19.97 -26.66
C LEU A 37 45.99 -19.29 -27.42
N GLU A 38 46.02 -19.40 -28.75
CA GLU A 38 47.06 -18.76 -29.57
C GLU A 38 46.89 -17.24 -29.64
N GLU A 39 45.65 -16.74 -29.70
CA GLU A 39 45.36 -15.31 -29.62
C GLU A 39 45.72 -14.76 -28.24
N LEU A 40 45.39 -15.49 -27.16
CA LEU A 40 45.77 -15.13 -25.79
C LEU A 40 47.29 -15.03 -25.62
N LYS A 41 48.04 -16.02 -26.11
CA LYS A 41 49.51 -15.99 -26.12
C LYS A 41 50.07 -14.81 -26.91
N THR A 42 49.42 -14.45 -28.01
CA THR A 42 49.82 -13.31 -28.85
C THR A 42 49.60 -11.98 -28.14
N GLN A 43 48.45 -11.81 -27.49
CA GLN A 43 48.10 -10.56 -26.80
C GLN A 43 48.80 -10.39 -25.45
N ILE A 44 48.82 -11.44 -24.61
CA ILE A 44 49.43 -11.41 -23.28
C ILE A 44 50.95 -11.48 -23.35
N GLY A 45 51.47 -12.23 -24.33
CA GLY A 45 52.88 -12.61 -24.47
C GLY A 45 53.14 -14.02 -23.94
N LEU A 46 53.89 -14.82 -24.70
CA LEU A 46 54.23 -16.22 -24.40
C LEU A 46 54.86 -16.41 -23.02
N GLU A 47 55.73 -15.49 -22.61
CA GLU A 47 56.41 -15.56 -21.30
C GLU A 47 55.54 -15.01 -20.16
N ASN A 48 54.53 -14.21 -20.48
CA ASN A 48 53.70 -13.51 -19.50
C ASN A 48 52.46 -14.34 -19.09
N LEU A 49 51.91 -15.18 -19.98
CA LEU A 49 50.79 -16.06 -19.67
C LEU A 49 51.25 -17.32 -18.93
N LEU A 50 50.98 -17.41 -17.62
CA LEU A 50 51.45 -18.50 -16.77
C LEU A 50 50.44 -19.64 -16.69
N VAL A 51 49.18 -19.33 -16.37
CA VAL A 51 48.12 -20.34 -16.16
C VAL A 51 46.77 -19.82 -16.67
N ILE A 52 45.97 -20.72 -17.24
CA ILE A 52 44.52 -20.55 -17.40
C ILE A 52 43.86 -21.77 -16.74
N GLN A 53 42.91 -21.56 -15.85
CA GLN A 53 42.22 -22.63 -15.13
C GLN A 53 40.71 -22.41 -15.16
N GLY A 54 39.98 -23.23 -15.90
CA GLY A 54 38.53 -23.37 -15.82
C GLY A 54 38.13 -24.55 -14.90
N LYS A 55 36.83 -24.87 -14.86
CA LYS A 55 36.33 -26.02 -14.07
C LYS A 55 36.92 -27.36 -14.54
N THR A 56 37.08 -27.53 -15.85
CA THR A 56 37.49 -28.81 -16.46
C THR A 56 38.67 -28.70 -17.43
N LYS A 57 39.08 -27.49 -17.81
CA LYS A 57 40.14 -27.25 -18.80
C LYS A 57 41.24 -26.37 -18.21
N THR A 58 42.49 -26.62 -18.57
CA THR A 58 43.67 -25.89 -18.08
C THR A 58 44.71 -25.64 -19.17
N TYR A 59 45.42 -24.54 -19.03
CA TYR A 59 46.70 -24.28 -19.68
C TYR A 59 47.71 -23.91 -18.60
N GLN A 60 48.90 -24.49 -18.63
CA GLN A 60 50.02 -24.14 -17.77
C GLN A 60 51.29 -24.03 -18.60
N LYS A 61 51.96 -22.88 -18.51
CA LYS A 61 53.26 -22.65 -19.16
C LYS A 61 54.31 -23.65 -18.71
N HIS A 62 54.30 -24.04 -17.43
CA HIS A 62 55.22 -25.03 -16.90
C HIS A 62 55.13 -26.39 -17.60
N TYR A 63 53.94 -26.80 -18.07
CA TYR A 63 53.79 -28.02 -18.86
C TYR A 63 54.42 -27.88 -20.25
N VAL A 64 54.38 -26.68 -20.85
CA VAL A 64 55.07 -26.40 -22.12
C VAL A 64 56.58 -26.44 -21.92
N ASP A 65 57.09 -25.72 -20.91
CA ASP A 65 58.52 -25.59 -20.62
C ASP A 65 59.18 -26.94 -20.28
N ASN A 66 58.43 -27.87 -19.67
CA ASN A 66 58.90 -29.22 -19.33
C ASN A 66 58.66 -30.27 -20.42
N GLY A 67 58.09 -29.90 -21.57
CA GLY A 67 57.77 -30.85 -22.65
C GLY A 67 56.58 -31.79 -22.36
N THR A 68 55.72 -31.45 -21.39
CA THR A 68 54.49 -32.18 -21.03
C THR A 68 53.22 -31.45 -21.48
N ALA A 69 53.29 -30.70 -22.59
CA ALA A 69 52.20 -29.85 -23.08
C ALA A 69 50.89 -30.60 -23.37
N PHE A 70 50.93 -31.92 -23.54
CA PHE A 70 49.75 -32.77 -23.71
C PHE A 70 48.81 -32.79 -22.49
N LEU A 71 49.25 -32.25 -21.34
CA LEU A 71 48.44 -32.04 -20.14
C LEU A 71 47.61 -30.75 -20.19
N ASN A 72 47.84 -29.88 -21.19
CA ASN A 72 47.00 -28.72 -21.46
C ASN A 72 45.86 -29.09 -22.42
N ASP A 73 44.65 -28.73 -22.06
CA ASP A 73 43.42 -29.01 -22.81
C ASP A 73 42.51 -27.77 -22.97
N PHE A 74 42.98 -26.60 -22.53
CA PHE A 74 42.34 -25.32 -22.82
C PHE A 74 42.58 -24.91 -24.28
N GLU A 75 41.49 -24.66 -25.01
CA GLU A 75 41.52 -24.29 -26.44
C GLU A 75 41.14 -22.83 -26.66
N ALA A 76 40.06 -22.38 -26.02
CA ALA A 76 39.53 -21.02 -26.11
C ALA A 76 38.64 -20.72 -24.89
N PHE A 77 38.33 -19.44 -24.66
CA PHE A 77 37.23 -19.07 -23.79
C PHE A 77 35.88 -19.54 -24.37
N GLU A 78 34.94 -19.87 -23.48
CA GLU A 78 33.64 -20.41 -23.85
C GLU A 78 32.55 -19.57 -23.19
N THR A 79 31.50 -19.24 -23.95
CA THR A 79 30.33 -18.49 -23.45
C THR A 79 29.75 -19.16 -22.22
N GLY A 80 29.45 -18.36 -21.19
CA GLY A 80 28.86 -18.85 -19.96
C GLY A 80 29.85 -19.52 -18.98
N LYS A 81 31.16 -19.52 -19.27
CA LYS A 81 32.21 -20.11 -18.40
C LYS A 81 33.18 -19.06 -17.89
N GLY A 82 33.52 -19.15 -16.60
CA GLY A 82 34.58 -18.34 -15.99
C GLY A 82 35.92 -19.08 -15.93
N TYR A 83 37.01 -18.32 -15.83
CA TYR A 83 38.38 -18.84 -15.80
C TYR A 83 39.26 -18.03 -14.85
N TRP A 84 40.20 -18.69 -14.19
CA TRP A 84 41.31 -18.04 -13.52
C TRP A 84 42.48 -17.90 -14.49
N VAL A 85 43.00 -16.69 -14.67
CA VAL A 85 44.14 -16.39 -15.54
C VAL A 85 45.27 -15.81 -14.71
N GLN A 86 46.43 -16.45 -14.74
CA GLN A 86 47.63 -15.97 -14.06
C GLN A 86 48.61 -15.34 -15.06
N VAL A 87 49.02 -14.10 -14.80
CA VAL A 87 50.04 -13.40 -15.61
C VAL A 87 51.21 -12.91 -14.77
N ASP A 88 52.41 -12.86 -15.34
CA ASP A 88 53.63 -12.42 -14.62
C ASP A 88 53.75 -10.88 -14.52
N SER A 89 53.11 -10.15 -15.43
CA SER A 89 53.08 -8.70 -15.48
C SER A 89 51.73 -8.23 -16.00
N ALA A 90 51.27 -7.07 -15.50
CA ALA A 90 49.98 -6.53 -15.88
C ALA A 90 49.91 -6.30 -17.40
N THR A 91 48.78 -6.66 -18.01
CA THR A 91 48.57 -6.58 -19.45
C THR A 91 47.10 -6.34 -19.77
N THR A 92 46.79 -6.20 -21.04
CA THR A 92 45.46 -5.89 -21.53
C THR A 92 45.06 -6.90 -22.61
N LEU A 93 43.86 -7.44 -22.50
CA LEU A 93 43.24 -8.31 -23.50
C LEU A 93 42.17 -7.53 -24.25
N ASN A 94 42.19 -7.65 -25.57
CA ASN A 94 41.14 -7.15 -26.45
C ASN A 94 40.34 -8.33 -27.02
N TYR A 95 39.03 -8.20 -27.02
CA TYR A 95 38.12 -9.18 -27.59
C TYR A 95 36.94 -8.50 -28.27
N THR A 96 36.24 -9.24 -29.12
CA THR A 96 34.99 -8.80 -29.73
C THR A 96 33.92 -9.76 -29.26
N GLU A 97 32.91 -9.24 -28.57
CA GLU A 97 31.76 -10.06 -28.16
C GLU A 97 31.08 -10.67 -29.38
N VAL A 98 30.59 -11.91 -29.23
CA VAL A 98 29.81 -12.56 -30.28
C VAL A 98 28.39 -12.02 -30.24
N GLU A 99 27.88 -11.51 -31.36
CA GLU A 99 26.46 -11.16 -31.47
C GLU A 99 25.60 -12.41 -31.21
N ASN A 100 24.76 -12.34 -30.19
CA ASN A 100 23.85 -13.43 -29.82
C ASN A 100 22.74 -13.57 -30.87
N GLN A 101 22.78 -14.66 -31.65
CA GLN A 101 21.76 -14.95 -32.67
C GLN A 101 20.49 -15.62 -32.11
N THR A 102 20.50 -16.00 -30.83
CA THR A 102 19.35 -16.59 -30.12
C THR A 102 18.73 -15.57 -29.17
N SER A 103 17.47 -15.80 -28.77
CA SER A 103 16.77 -14.93 -27.81
C SER A 103 17.17 -15.20 -26.36
N SER A 104 17.68 -16.39 -26.04
CA SER A 104 18.20 -16.75 -24.72
C SER A 104 19.33 -17.80 -24.78
N TYR A 105 20.01 -17.98 -23.65
CA TYR A 105 21.01 -19.00 -23.37
C TYR A 105 20.76 -19.60 -21.98
N THR A 106 20.85 -20.92 -21.84
CA THR A 106 20.63 -21.60 -20.55
C THR A 106 21.92 -22.27 -20.08
N LYS A 107 22.26 -22.04 -18.82
CA LYS A 107 23.38 -22.64 -18.10
C LYS A 107 22.86 -23.50 -16.97
N VAL A 108 23.20 -24.79 -16.99
CA VAL A 108 22.97 -25.65 -15.82
C VAL A 108 24.03 -25.32 -14.76
N LEU A 109 23.58 -24.93 -13.57
CA LEU A 109 24.40 -24.88 -12.35
C LEU A 109 24.29 -26.23 -11.67
N GLU A 110 25.42 -26.90 -11.45
CA GLU A 110 25.47 -28.16 -10.72
C GLU A 110 25.45 -27.90 -9.21
N GLU A 111 24.93 -28.84 -8.42
CA GLU A 111 25.06 -28.81 -6.95
C GLU A 111 26.51 -28.49 -6.51
N GLY A 112 26.65 -27.54 -5.60
CA GLY A 112 27.95 -27.03 -5.16
C GLY A 112 28.46 -25.86 -6.00
N TRP A 113 29.78 -25.80 -6.19
CA TRP A 113 30.45 -24.64 -6.79
C TRP A 113 30.49 -24.68 -8.32
N ASN A 114 30.09 -23.57 -8.93
CA ASN A 114 30.11 -23.34 -10.36
C ASN A 114 30.94 -22.10 -10.66
N LEU A 115 31.84 -22.20 -11.64
CA LEU A 115 32.61 -21.06 -12.15
C LEU A 115 32.01 -20.62 -13.48
N ILE A 116 31.29 -19.50 -13.46
CA ILE A 116 30.53 -19.02 -14.61
C ILE A 116 30.94 -17.61 -15.00
N ASN A 117 30.56 -17.24 -16.21
CA ASN A 117 30.50 -15.87 -16.69
C ASN A 117 29.08 -15.66 -17.20
N ALA A 118 28.50 -14.48 -16.99
CA ALA A 118 27.17 -14.19 -17.48
C ALA A 118 27.26 -13.77 -18.95
N PRO A 119 26.49 -14.37 -19.89
CA PRO A 119 26.49 -13.93 -21.29
C PRO A 119 25.87 -12.55 -21.55
N VAL A 120 25.03 -12.10 -20.62
CA VAL A 120 24.40 -10.79 -20.56
C VAL A 120 24.25 -10.44 -19.08
N GLU A 121 24.19 -9.16 -18.76
CA GLU A 121 23.97 -8.74 -17.38
C GLU A 121 22.67 -9.34 -16.82
N ILE A 122 22.76 -9.90 -15.61
CA ILE A 122 21.61 -10.39 -14.85
C ILE A 122 21.68 -9.85 -13.42
N THR A 123 20.59 -9.29 -12.91
CA THR A 123 20.58 -8.69 -11.56
C THR A 123 20.58 -9.78 -10.48
N LEU A 124 21.02 -9.43 -9.26
CA LEU A 124 20.96 -10.35 -8.12
C LEU A 124 19.53 -10.81 -7.83
N SER A 125 18.55 -9.92 -7.95
CA SER A 125 17.13 -10.24 -7.77
C SER A 125 16.64 -11.24 -8.81
N GLU A 126 17.04 -11.09 -10.09
CA GLU A 126 16.74 -12.05 -11.14
C GLU A 126 17.39 -13.41 -10.90
N LEU A 127 18.64 -13.44 -10.43
CA LEU A 127 19.33 -14.67 -10.06
C LEU A 127 18.60 -15.44 -8.95
N ILE A 128 18.22 -14.74 -7.87
CA ILE A 128 17.50 -15.34 -6.75
C ILE A 128 16.16 -15.90 -7.22
N ALA A 129 15.44 -15.17 -8.07
CA ALA A 129 14.16 -15.62 -8.61
C ALA A 129 14.29 -16.88 -9.48
N GLN A 130 15.35 -17.02 -10.27
CA GLN A 130 15.56 -18.19 -11.12
C GLN A 130 16.13 -19.39 -10.36
N ILE A 131 17.10 -19.17 -9.47
CA ILE A 131 17.79 -20.24 -8.73
C ILE A 131 16.95 -20.73 -7.55
N GLY A 132 16.18 -19.84 -6.94
CA GLY A 132 15.46 -20.03 -5.68
C GLY A 132 16.26 -19.51 -4.49
N GLU A 133 15.61 -18.74 -3.61
CA GLU A 133 16.23 -18.12 -2.43
C GLU A 133 16.89 -19.15 -1.50
N GLU A 134 16.24 -20.30 -1.30
CA GLU A 134 16.78 -21.40 -0.50
C GLU A 134 17.98 -22.08 -1.15
N ASN A 135 18.04 -22.06 -2.48
CA ASN A 135 19.00 -22.81 -3.28
C ASN A 135 20.28 -22.00 -3.56
N LEU A 136 20.20 -20.67 -3.67
CA LEU A 136 21.37 -19.81 -3.85
C LEU A 136 22.10 -19.60 -2.52
N LEU A 137 23.28 -20.18 -2.36
CA LEU A 137 24.04 -20.11 -1.11
C LEU A 137 25.03 -18.95 -1.08
N LEU A 138 25.83 -18.81 -2.15
CA LEU A 138 26.92 -17.85 -2.22
C LEU A 138 27.23 -17.46 -3.66
N ILE A 139 27.57 -16.19 -3.89
CA ILE A 139 28.20 -15.72 -5.12
C ILE A 139 29.45 -14.93 -4.77
N GLN A 140 30.59 -15.26 -5.38
CA GLN A 140 31.85 -14.56 -5.21
C GLN A 140 32.40 -14.13 -6.58
N GLY A 141 32.37 -12.83 -6.86
CA GLY A 141 33.09 -12.19 -7.95
C GLY A 141 34.49 -11.73 -7.52
N ALA A 142 35.18 -11.00 -8.40
CA ALA A 142 36.54 -10.52 -8.11
C ALA A 142 36.59 -9.55 -6.91
N ASN A 143 35.61 -8.65 -6.81
CA ASN A 143 35.55 -7.59 -5.79
C ASN A 143 34.20 -7.52 -5.08
N GLN A 144 33.28 -8.44 -5.36
CA GLN A 144 31.89 -8.39 -4.87
C GLN A 144 31.44 -9.77 -4.42
N THR A 145 30.55 -9.83 -3.44
CA THR A 145 29.99 -11.05 -2.87
C THR A 145 28.50 -10.92 -2.56
N TYR A 146 27.81 -12.06 -2.64
CA TYR A 146 26.52 -12.29 -2.01
C TYR A 146 26.62 -13.56 -1.17
N GLN A 147 26.13 -13.52 0.06
CA GLN A 147 26.01 -14.69 0.94
C GLN A 147 24.63 -14.73 1.56
N ARG A 148 23.95 -15.86 1.40
CA ARG A 148 22.63 -16.08 2.01
C ARG A 148 22.69 -16.01 3.54
N ALA A 149 23.76 -16.51 4.14
CA ALA A 149 23.97 -16.45 5.59
C ALA A 149 24.02 -15.01 6.14
N TYR A 150 24.53 -14.05 5.37
CA TYR A 150 24.52 -12.64 5.76
C TYR A 150 23.12 -12.05 5.71
N ALA A 151 22.33 -12.40 4.68
CA ALA A 151 20.94 -11.98 4.58
C ALA A 151 20.09 -12.49 5.76
N LEU A 152 20.21 -13.77 6.11
CA LEU A 152 19.46 -14.39 7.22
C LEU A 152 19.94 -13.94 8.61
N GLY A 153 21.23 -13.62 8.74
CA GLY A 153 21.85 -13.24 10.01
C GLY A 153 21.78 -11.75 10.33
N GLY A 154 20.93 -10.96 9.65
CA GLY A 154 20.82 -9.52 9.85
C GLY A 154 22.07 -8.72 9.46
N ASN A 155 22.93 -9.29 8.61
CA ASN A 155 24.17 -8.67 8.14
C ASN A 155 24.15 -8.40 6.62
N ALA A 156 22.96 -8.15 6.05
CA ALA A 156 22.76 -7.97 4.62
C ALA A 156 23.63 -6.84 4.02
N GLN A 157 24.03 -5.85 4.82
CA GLN A 157 24.96 -4.78 4.44
C GLN A 157 26.35 -5.28 3.99
N LEU A 158 26.72 -6.52 4.30
CA LEU A 158 27.97 -7.15 3.85
C LEU A 158 27.86 -7.74 2.44
N ASN A 159 26.66 -7.80 1.85
CA ASN A 159 26.45 -8.20 0.46
C ASN A 159 26.50 -6.96 -0.43
N ASP A 160 27.49 -6.90 -1.33
CA ASP A 160 27.74 -5.78 -2.23
C ASP A 160 27.55 -6.13 -3.73
N LEU A 161 27.32 -7.40 -4.06
CA LEU A 161 26.99 -7.83 -5.42
C LEU A 161 25.61 -7.30 -5.86
N LYS A 162 25.55 -6.62 -7.00
CA LYS A 162 24.30 -6.09 -7.59
C LYS A 162 23.84 -6.86 -8.82
N SER A 163 24.76 -7.30 -9.66
CA SER A 163 24.50 -8.07 -10.88
C SER A 163 25.71 -8.93 -11.24
N LEU A 164 25.51 -9.93 -12.09
CA LEU A 164 26.62 -10.56 -12.82
C LEU A 164 26.79 -9.82 -14.14
N SER A 165 27.89 -9.09 -14.29
CA SER A 165 28.23 -8.43 -15.56
C SER A 165 28.63 -9.42 -16.66
N SER A 166 28.47 -9.01 -17.92
CA SER A 166 28.92 -9.79 -19.08
C SER A 166 30.45 -9.94 -19.16
N THR A 167 31.18 -9.03 -18.51
CA THR A 167 32.64 -8.92 -18.55
C THR A 167 33.35 -9.54 -17.34
N GLY A 168 32.59 -10.12 -16.40
CA GLY A 168 33.11 -10.68 -15.14
C GLY A 168 32.91 -12.19 -15.01
N ALA A 169 33.75 -12.85 -14.22
CA ALA A 169 33.52 -14.24 -13.80
C ALA A 169 33.19 -14.34 -12.32
N TYR A 170 32.41 -15.36 -11.98
CA TYR A 170 31.80 -15.52 -10.67
C TYR A 170 31.81 -16.98 -10.25
N TRP A 171 32.13 -17.21 -8.98
CA TRP A 171 31.85 -18.46 -8.31
C TRP A 171 30.43 -18.40 -7.76
N VAL A 172 29.58 -19.35 -8.16
CA VAL A 172 28.19 -19.46 -7.70
C VAL A 172 28.02 -20.81 -7.02
N GLN A 173 27.59 -20.81 -5.77
CA GLN A 173 27.30 -22.00 -4.99
C GLN A 173 25.79 -22.21 -4.87
N VAL A 174 25.31 -23.37 -5.31
CA VAL A 174 23.90 -23.77 -5.20
C VAL A 174 23.73 -25.05 -4.40
N ALA A 175 22.60 -25.18 -3.69
CA ALA A 175 22.29 -26.35 -2.85
C ALA A 175 21.80 -27.57 -3.65
N SER A 176 21.31 -27.35 -4.87
CA SER A 176 20.81 -28.36 -5.80
C SER A 176 20.92 -27.84 -7.24
N SER A 177 21.10 -28.76 -8.19
CA SER A 177 21.29 -28.38 -9.60
C SER A 177 20.06 -27.63 -10.16
N VAL A 178 20.30 -26.55 -10.90
CA VAL A 178 19.23 -25.67 -11.44
C VAL A 178 19.64 -25.06 -12.78
N ASP A 179 18.65 -24.81 -13.64
CA ASP A 179 18.85 -24.09 -14.90
C ASP A 179 18.81 -22.59 -14.69
N LEU A 180 19.85 -21.89 -15.12
CA LEU A 180 19.95 -20.43 -15.14
C LEU A 180 19.82 -19.94 -16.59
N GLU A 181 18.78 -19.16 -16.87
CA GLU A 181 18.47 -18.61 -18.20
C GLU A 181 18.89 -17.13 -18.30
N PHE A 182 19.58 -16.82 -19.40
CA PHE A 182 20.04 -15.50 -19.80
C PHE A 182 19.27 -15.06 -21.05
N VAL A 183 18.54 -13.94 -20.98
CA VAL A 183 17.72 -13.42 -22.10
C VAL A 183 18.49 -12.29 -22.79
N PHE A 184 18.75 -12.44 -24.09
CA PHE A 184 19.63 -11.51 -24.82
C PHE A 184 18.89 -10.29 -25.39
N ASN A 185 17.65 -10.46 -25.85
CA ASN A 185 16.91 -9.42 -26.57
C ASN A 185 15.50 -9.25 -25.99
N MET A 186 15.19 -8.03 -25.53
CA MET A 186 13.88 -7.58 -25.05
C MET A 186 13.46 -6.28 -25.77
N ASP A 187 13.52 -6.32 -27.09
CA ASP A 187 13.43 -5.15 -27.97
C ASP A 187 12.06 -4.98 -28.64
N LYS A 188 11.19 -6.00 -28.60
CA LYS A 188 9.87 -5.95 -29.22
C LYS A 188 8.83 -5.46 -28.23
N LEU A 189 7.95 -4.55 -28.67
CA LEU A 189 6.77 -4.18 -27.90
C LEU A 189 5.76 -5.33 -27.92
N ALA A 190 5.30 -5.74 -26.75
CA ALA A 190 4.23 -6.69 -26.63
C ALA A 190 2.91 -6.08 -27.12
N VAL A 191 2.07 -6.89 -27.74
CA VAL A 191 0.78 -6.48 -28.30
C VAL A 191 -0.43 -7.03 -27.54
N ASP A 192 -1.54 -6.31 -27.64
CA ASP A 192 -2.86 -6.71 -27.14
C ASP A 192 -3.58 -7.68 -28.11
N ASN A 193 -4.82 -8.05 -27.76
CA ASN A 193 -5.67 -8.94 -28.57
C ASN A 193 -6.05 -8.39 -29.96
N LEU A 194 -5.80 -7.10 -30.22
CA LEU A 194 -6.07 -6.43 -31.49
C LEU A 194 -4.78 -6.17 -32.28
N GLY A 195 -3.62 -6.60 -31.76
CA GLY A 195 -2.31 -6.39 -32.38
C GLY A 195 -1.71 -5.01 -32.11
N ASN A 196 -2.29 -4.20 -31.22
CA ASN A 196 -1.75 -2.89 -30.87
C ASN A 196 -0.63 -3.02 -29.84
N ALA A 197 0.43 -2.22 -29.96
CA ALA A 197 1.49 -2.15 -28.97
C ALA A 197 0.95 -1.73 -27.59
N LEU A 198 1.37 -2.44 -26.55
CA LEU A 198 1.02 -2.15 -25.17
C LEU A 198 1.82 -0.98 -24.64
N VAL A 199 1.28 0.21 -24.90
CA VAL A 199 1.75 1.50 -24.39
C VAL A 199 0.60 2.12 -23.58
N LYS A 200 0.89 2.56 -22.36
CA LYS A 200 -0.08 3.19 -21.45
C LYS A 200 0.52 4.41 -20.80
N ASN A 201 -0.25 5.50 -20.75
CA ASN A 201 0.13 6.65 -19.95
C ASN A 201 -0.40 6.44 -18.52
N MET A 202 0.38 6.86 -17.54
CA MET A 202 0.01 6.85 -16.14
C MET A 202 0.53 8.11 -15.46
N GLU A 203 -0.26 8.63 -14.52
CA GLU A 203 0.18 9.72 -13.65
C GLU A 203 0.72 9.12 -12.35
N ILE A 204 1.93 9.50 -11.96
CA ILE A 204 2.56 9.13 -10.68
C ILE A 204 3.04 10.42 -10.03
N ASP A 205 2.56 10.71 -8.82
CA ASP A 205 2.91 11.92 -8.07
C ASP A 205 2.75 13.24 -8.88
N GLY A 206 1.69 13.31 -9.69
CA GLY A 206 1.37 14.49 -10.51
C GLY A 206 2.21 14.63 -11.79
N GLN A 207 3.05 13.65 -12.12
CA GLN A 207 3.85 13.62 -13.35
C GLN A 207 3.38 12.52 -14.29
N ASP A 208 3.38 12.83 -15.59
CA ASP A 208 2.99 11.88 -16.64
C ASP A 208 4.15 10.96 -17.01
N TYR A 209 3.90 9.66 -16.92
CA TYR A 209 4.79 8.60 -17.35
C TYR A 209 4.17 7.76 -18.46
N THR A 210 5.03 7.26 -19.36
CA THR A 210 4.64 6.28 -20.37
C THR A 210 5.18 4.91 -19.97
N VAL A 211 4.30 3.94 -19.81
CA VAL A 211 4.65 2.54 -19.56
C VAL A 211 4.53 1.72 -20.83
N LYS A 212 5.55 0.90 -21.10
CA LYS A 212 5.62 0.03 -22.27
C LYS A 212 5.95 -1.39 -21.83
N VAL A 213 5.26 -2.37 -22.41
CA VAL A 213 5.56 -3.80 -22.18
C VAL A 213 6.41 -4.32 -23.32
N TYR A 214 7.56 -4.89 -22.99
CA TYR A 214 8.51 -5.48 -23.92
C TYR A 214 8.51 -7.01 -23.81
N THR A 215 8.88 -7.68 -24.90
CA THR A 215 9.00 -9.13 -25.00
C THR A 215 10.11 -9.54 -25.95
N ASN A 216 10.61 -10.78 -25.81
CA ASN A 216 11.62 -11.36 -26.70
C ASN A 216 11.01 -12.06 -27.93
N VAL A 217 9.70 -12.32 -27.93
CA VAL A 217 8.99 -13.10 -28.96
C VAL A 217 7.83 -12.31 -29.58
N ILE A 218 7.22 -12.87 -30.64
CA ILE A 218 6.01 -12.35 -31.27
C ILE A 218 4.90 -13.39 -30.98
N PRO A 219 3.64 -12.98 -30.75
CA PRO A 219 2.54 -13.93 -30.58
C PRO A 219 2.35 -14.79 -31.83
N SER A 220 1.81 -16.01 -31.69
CA SER A 220 1.61 -16.88 -32.85
C SER A 220 0.52 -16.36 -33.80
N GLU A 221 -0.42 -15.55 -33.30
CA GLU A 221 -1.40 -14.82 -34.10
C GLU A 221 -1.47 -13.35 -33.65
N GLU A 222 -1.61 -12.42 -34.60
CA GLU A 222 -1.67 -10.98 -34.29
C GLU A 222 -2.93 -10.58 -33.49
N THR A 223 -3.98 -11.40 -33.50
CA THR A 223 -5.24 -11.14 -32.77
C THR A 223 -5.71 -12.36 -31.98
N SER A 224 -6.49 -12.15 -30.91
CA SER A 224 -6.98 -13.24 -30.03
C SER A 224 -8.35 -12.91 -29.40
N PHE A 225 -9.15 -13.94 -29.10
CA PHE A 225 -10.42 -13.81 -28.37
C PHE A 225 -10.28 -13.92 -26.84
N SER A 226 -9.12 -14.34 -26.36
CA SER A 226 -8.77 -14.43 -24.93
C SER A 226 -7.54 -13.59 -24.62
N THR A 227 -7.37 -13.21 -23.35
CA THR A 227 -6.28 -12.32 -22.88
C THR A 227 -5.44 -13.03 -21.83
N ILE A 228 -4.14 -12.71 -21.82
CA ILE A 228 -3.26 -12.94 -20.67
C ILE A 228 -3.15 -11.63 -19.90
N ALA A 229 -3.41 -11.66 -18.60
CA ALA A 229 -3.20 -10.49 -17.75
C ALA A 229 -1.71 -10.36 -17.41
N ILE A 230 -1.17 -9.14 -17.43
CA ILE A 230 0.14 -8.82 -16.84
C ILE A 230 -0.05 -7.73 -15.79
N SER A 231 0.40 -8.01 -14.57
CA SER A 231 0.09 -7.24 -13.36
C SER A 231 1.34 -7.02 -12.51
N GLY A 232 1.36 -5.93 -11.77
CA GLY A 232 2.42 -5.58 -10.83
C GLY A 232 2.09 -4.21 -10.23
N THR A 233 3.06 -3.60 -9.57
CA THR A 233 2.93 -2.22 -9.08
C THR A 233 4.02 -1.34 -9.67
N ILE A 234 3.71 -0.07 -9.95
CA ILE A 234 4.68 0.94 -10.41
C ILE A 234 4.55 2.14 -9.49
N ASN A 235 5.58 2.42 -8.67
CA ASN A 235 5.53 3.37 -7.56
C ASN A 235 4.24 3.23 -6.72
N GLY A 236 3.88 1.99 -6.38
CA GLY A 236 2.67 1.66 -5.60
C GLY A 236 1.37 1.53 -6.42
N VAL A 237 1.31 2.07 -7.64
CA VAL A 237 0.12 1.99 -8.51
C VAL A 237 -0.06 0.59 -9.08
N ASN A 238 -1.17 -0.08 -8.74
CA ASN A 238 -1.46 -1.44 -9.20
C ASN A 238 -1.93 -1.46 -10.67
N THR A 239 -1.36 -2.34 -11.48
CA THR A 239 -1.62 -2.43 -12.92
C THR A 239 -2.52 -3.61 -13.34
N THR A 240 -3.21 -4.28 -12.40
CA THR A 240 -3.93 -5.55 -12.60
C THR A 240 -5.02 -5.51 -13.69
N SER A 241 -5.50 -4.33 -14.08
CA SER A 241 -6.45 -4.13 -15.18
C SER A 241 -5.86 -3.41 -16.41
N THR A 242 -4.60 -2.97 -16.32
CA THR A 242 -4.00 -1.99 -17.23
C THR A 242 -3.42 -2.64 -18.49
N PHE A 243 -2.84 -3.84 -18.36
CA PHE A 243 -2.15 -4.51 -19.46
C PHE A 243 -2.78 -5.88 -19.76
N LYS A 244 -3.34 -5.99 -20.97
CA LYS A 244 -4.01 -7.19 -21.48
C LYS A 244 -3.26 -7.67 -22.73
N LEU A 245 -2.48 -8.73 -22.57
CA LEU A 245 -1.67 -9.32 -23.63
C LEU A 245 -2.52 -10.24 -24.53
N ASN A 246 -2.09 -10.34 -25.78
CA ASN A 246 -2.56 -11.35 -26.72
C ASN A 246 -2.38 -12.77 -26.13
N ALA A 247 -3.44 -13.58 -26.03
CA ALA A 247 -3.32 -14.90 -25.42
C ALA A 247 -2.49 -15.94 -26.21
N THR A 248 -2.04 -15.61 -27.42
CA THR A 248 -1.25 -16.52 -28.27
C THR A 248 0.26 -16.40 -28.08
N TYR A 249 0.73 -15.63 -27.09
CA TYR A 249 2.10 -15.78 -26.60
C TYR A 249 2.33 -17.21 -26.07
N ALA A 250 3.44 -17.82 -26.46
CA ALA A 250 3.79 -19.15 -25.99
C ALA A 250 4.05 -19.14 -24.47
N LEU A 251 3.61 -20.19 -23.78
CA LEU A 251 4.13 -20.49 -22.44
C LEU A 251 5.66 -20.50 -22.51
N THR A 252 6.33 -19.92 -21.52
CA THR A 252 7.78 -19.62 -21.43
C THR A 252 8.28 -18.33 -22.10
N SER A 253 7.41 -17.55 -22.75
CA SER A 253 7.78 -16.21 -23.26
C SER A 253 8.21 -15.27 -22.13
N ASN A 254 9.19 -14.38 -22.38
CA ASN A 254 9.66 -13.41 -21.40
C ASN A 254 9.06 -12.02 -21.65
N PHE A 255 8.76 -11.33 -20.56
CA PHE A 255 8.19 -9.98 -20.55
C PHE A 255 8.97 -9.07 -19.60
N MET A 256 9.00 -7.78 -19.93
CA MET A 256 9.56 -6.73 -19.09
C MET A 256 8.69 -5.48 -19.23
N VAL A 257 8.39 -4.84 -18.11
CA VAL A 257 7.68 -3.57 -18.10
C VAL A 257 8.69 -2.46 -17.92
N LYS A 258 8.64 -1.44 -18.77
CA LYS A 258 9.53 -0.28 -18.74
C LYS A 258 8.73 1.00 -18.59
N VAL A 259 9.25 1.92 -17.78
CA VAL A 259 8.62 3.22 -17.47
C VAL A 259 9.50 4.32 -18.06
N PHE A 260 8.86 5.28 -18.73
CA PHE A 260 9.51 6.41 -19.38
C PHE A 260 8.95 7.72 -18.86
N ASN A 261 9.81 8.72 -18.64
CA ASN A 261 9.40 10.09 -18.31
C ASN A 261 8.79 10.81 -19.53
N ALA A 262 8.38 12.07 -19.34
CA ALA A 262 7.81 12.92 -20.40
C ALA A 262 8.79 13.17 -21.57
N GLN A 263 10.09 13.10 -21.32
CA GLN A 263 11.17 13.21 -22.31
C GLN A 263 11.43 11.89 -23.06
N ASN A 264 10.65 10.84 -22.72
CA ASN A 264 10.75 9.49 -23.28
C ASN A 264 12.10 8.81 -22.96
N GLU A 265 12.68 9.13 -21.81
CA GLU A 265 13.86 8.48 -21.22
C GLU A 265 13.40 7.39 -20.25
N GLU A 266 14.06 6.22 -20.27
CA GLU A 266 13.74 5.09 -19.38
C GLU A 266 14.16 5.43 -17.94
N VAL A 267 13.17 5.56 -17.04
CA VAL A 267 13.40 5.87 -15.62
C VAL A 267 13.36 4.62 -14.75
N ALA A 268 12.68 3.56 -15.21
CA ALA A 268 12.57 2.31 -14.46
C ALA A 268 12.21 1.12 -15.36
N LYS A 269 12.50 -0.09 -14.86
CA LYS A 269 12.09 -1.34 -15.50
C LYS A 269 11.85 -2.44 -14.46
N SER A 270 10.99 -3.40 -14.79
CA SER A 270 10.89 -4.65 -14.05
C SER A 270 12.05 -5.58 -14.36
N ASN A 271 12.23 -6.60 -13.52
CA ASN A 271 12.97 -7.80 -13.89
C ASN A 271 12.30 -8.51 -15.08
N HIS A 272 13.02 -9.41 -15.73
CA HIS A 272 12.44 -10.35 -16.68
C HIS A 272 11.45 -11.29 -15.99
N VAL A 273 10.26 -11.43 -16.57
CA VAL A 273 9.20 -12.30 -16.06
C VAL A 273 8.81 -13.32 -17.11
N LYS A 274 8.81 -14.59 -16.71
CA LYS A 274 8.45 -15.70 -17.56
C LYS A 274 6.95 -15.95 -17.52
N TYR A 275 6.32 -16.11 -18.67
CA TYR A 275 4.92 -16.49 -18.76
C TYR A 275 4.75 -17.99 -18.45
N LEU A 276 4.36 -18.27 -17.20
CA LEU A 276 4.06 -19.63 -16.73
C LEU A 276 2.56 -19.79 -16.39
N THR A 277 1.95 -18.73 -15.88
CA THR A 277 0.54 -18.65 -15.47
C THR A 277 -0.02 -17.28 -15.85
N SER A 278 -1.35 -17.18 -15.95
CA SER A 278 -2.05 -15.88 -16.03
C SER A 278 -2.74 -15.63 -14.69
N PRO A 279 -2.53 -14.47 -14.03
CA PRO A 279 -1.75 -13.31 -14.50
C PRO A 279 -0.22 -13.53 -14.46
N ILE A 280 0.51 -12.85 -15.34
CA ILE A 280 1.96 -12.68 -15.31
C ILE A 280 2.27 -11.57 -14.30
N ASN A 281 2.97 -11.87 -13.22
CA ASN A 281 3.30 -10.88 -12.19
C ASN A 281 4.71 -10.32 -12.38
N PHE A 282 4.85 -9.01 -12.67
CA PHE A 282 6.15 -8.35 -12.80
C PHE A 282 6.70 -7.72 -11.51
N ALA A 283 6.04 -7.98 -10.38
CA ALA A 283 6.37 -7.44 -9.07
C ALA A 283 6.28 -5.90 -9.03
N ALA A 284 6.95 -5.29 -8.05
CA ALA A 284 6.99 -3.84 -7.88
C ALA A 284 8.15 -3.23 -8.69
N ILE A 285 7.83 -2.18 -9.45
CA ILE A 285 8.80 -1.24 -10.00
C ILE A 285 8.78 0.00 -9.11
N THR A 286 9.94 0.39 -8.61
CA THR A 286 10.10 1.59 -7.80
C THR A 286 11.23 2.43 -8.39
N PHE A 287 11.00 3.73 -8.54
CA PHE A 287 12.00 4.67 -9.02
C PHE A 287 11.79 6.05 -8.38
N GLU A 288 12.88 6.79 -8.26
CA GLU A 288 12.83 8.18 -7.84
C GLU A 288 12.10 8.98 -8.92
N VAL A 289 10.96 9.55 -8.56
CA VAL A 289 10.31 10.58 -9.36
C VAL A 289 11.26 11.76 -9.36
N GLU A 290 11.78 12.16 -10.53
CA GLU A 290 12.54 13.40 -10.64
C GLU A 290 11.66 14.53 -10.11
N SER A 291 11.94 14.96 -8.88
CA SER A 291 11.35 16.16 -8.32
C SER A 291 11.84 17.31 -9.19
N SER A 292 10.93 18.05 -9.81
CA SER A 292 11.31 19.39 -10.22
C SER A 292 11.85 20.11 -8.98
N ASP A 293 12.93 20.88 -9.12
CA ASP A 293 13.48 21.70 -8.02
C ASP A 293 12.38 22.59 -7.36
N GLU A 294 11.25 22.83 -8.05
CA GLU A 294 10.04 23.47 -7.51
C GLU A 294 9.30 22.64 -6.43
N VAL A 295 9.31 21.30 -6.47
CA VAL A 295 8.58 20.46 -5.49
C VAL A 295 9.29 20.38 -4.14
N GLU A 296 10.63 20.40 -4.11
CA GLU A 296 11.39 20.50 -2.85
C GLU A 296 11.26 21.89 -2.21
N GLU A 297 11.25 22.98 -3.00
CA GLU A 297 10.97 24.33 -2.48
C GLU A 297 9.54 24.44 -1.93
N VAL A 298 8.55 23.81 -2.57
CA VAL A 298 7.17 23.79 -2.09
C VAL A 298 7.05 22.95 -0.82
N ARG A 299 7.64 21.76 -0.72
CA ARG A 299 7.56 20.92 0.50
C ARG A 299 8.28 21.55 1.71
N ASN A 300 9.30 22.37 1.47
CA ASN A 300 9.96 23.17 2.52
C ASN A 300 9.31 24.54 2.74
N ALA A 301 8.14 24.81 2.14
CA ALA A 301 7.46 26.09 2.33
C ALA A 301 7.13 26.30 3.82
N GLN A 302 7.55 27.44 4.33
CA GLN A 302 7.27 27.85 5.71
C GLN A 302 6.38 29.08 5.73
N PHE A 303 5.30 29.01 6.49
CA PHE A 303 4.48 30.16 6.85
C PHE A 303 4.92 30.65 8.23
N GLN A 304 5.72 31.72 8.27
CA GLN A 304 6.20 32.33 9.52
C GLN A 304 6.86 31.33 10.51
N GLY A 305 7.60 30.36 9.98
CA GLY A 305 8.27 29.32 10.78
C GLY A 305 7.40 28.12 11.14
N VAL A 306 6.20 27.99 10.55
CA VAL A 306 5.39 26.77 10.55
C VAL A 306 5.55 26.10 9.19
N ASN A 307 5.90 24.82 9.15
CA ASN A 307 5.95 24.05 7.90
C ASN A 307 4.53 23.96 7.32
N VAL A 308 4.36 24.35 6.05
CA VAL A 308 3.04 24.34 5.41
C VAL A 308 2.64 22.91 5.05
N PHE A 309 3.55 22.18 4.42
CA PHE A 309 3.34 20.81 3.96
C PHE A 309 4.04 19.83 4.89
N SER A 310 3.44 18.65 5.00
CA SER A 310 3.95 17.54 5.80
C SER A 310 5.00 16.73 5.05
N THR A 311 5.96 16.20 5.81
CA THR A 311 6.84 15.13 5.37
C THR A 311 6.34 13.82 5.97
N ALA A 312 5.68 13.00 5.14
CA ALA A 312 5.10 11.73 5.59
C ALA A 312 6.19 10.80 6.17
N LEU A 313 5.91 10.21 7.34
CA LEU A 313 6.76 9.19 7.93
C LEU A 313 6.55 7.86 7.22
N SER A 314 7.61 7.03 7.12
CA SER A 314 7.44 5.64 6.70
C SER A 314 6.98 4.79 7.88
N PHE A 315 6.36 3.63 7.61
CA PHE A 315 5.95 2.69 8.67
C PHE A 315 7.11 2.21 9.56
N ASN A 316 8.35 2.29 9.07
CA ASN A 316 9.55 1.93 9.85
C ASN A 316 10.01 3.07 10.78
N ASP A 317 9.55 4.30 10.56
CA ASP A 317 9.87 5.48 11.37
C ASP A 317 8.88 5.67 12.54
N TYR A 318 7.83 4.87 12.56
CA TYR A 318 6.79 4.93 13.58
C TYR A 318 7.30 4.51 14.96
N GLY A 319 6.90 5.26 15.98
CA GLY A 319 7.31 5.00 17.36
C GLY A 319 6.53 3.86 18.03
N LEU A 320 5.27 3.66 17.62
CA LEU A 320 4.54 2.45 18.01
C LEU A 320 5.00 1.25 17.18
N GLU A 321 5.21 0.11 17.85
CA GLU A 321 5.54 -1.13 17.16
C GLU A 321 4.42 -1.50 16.18
N SER A 322 4.74 -1.43 14.90
CA SER A 322 3.83 -1.72 13.81
C SER A 322 3.71 -3.22 13.58
N MET A 323 2.51 -3.67 13.24
CA MET A 323 2.29 -5.01 12.70
C MET A 323 3.02 -5.14 11.36
N SER A 324 3.86 -6.15 11.19
CA SER A 324 4.48 -6.48 9.90
C SER A 324 3.75 -7.63 9.20
N ASP A 325 4.07 -7.87 7.92
CA ASP A 325 3.60 -9.07 7.23
C ASP A 325 4.14 -10.35 7.88
N SER A 326 5.35 -10.34 8.44
CA SER A 326 5.90 -11.48 9.17
C SER A 326 5.07 -11.80 10.41
N ASP A 327 4.82 -10.78 11.25
CA ASP A 327 4.00 -10.93 12.46
C ASP A 327 2.60 -11.44 12.11
N PHE A 328 1.99 -10.86 11.08
CA PHE A 328 0.69 -11.30 10.59
C PHE A 328 0.72 -12.75 10.10
N ASN A 329 1.79 -13.15 9.40
CA ASN A 329 1.91 -14.49 8.83
C ASN A 329 2.16 -15.58 9.86
N ASP A 330 2.70 -15.24 11.02
CA ASP A 330 2.95 -16.16 12.13
C ASP A 330 1.67 -16.52 12.90
N LEU A 331 0.60 -15.74 12.77
CA LEU A 331 -0.69 -16.01 13.40
C LEU A 331 -1.39 -17.26 12.83
N SER A 332 -2.23 -17.90 13.65
CA SER A 332 -3.17 -18.92 13.18
C SER A 332 -4.10 -18.37 12.10
N ILE A 333 -4.61 -19.22 11.21
CA ILE A 333 -5.51 -18.77 10.12
C ILE A 333 -6.76 -18.05 10.65
N GLU A 334 -7.28 -18.47 11.80
CA GLU A 334 -8.40 -17.81 12.47
C GLU A 334 -8.00 -16.41 12.96
N ASN A 335 -6.84 -16.30 13.61
CA ASN A 335 -6.32 -15.02 14.10
C ASN A 335 -5.94 -14.05 12.98
N LYS A 336 -5.37 -14.54 11.86
CA LYS A 336 -5.16 -13.74 10.64
C LYS A 336 -6.46 -13.10 10.18
N ARG A 337 -7.54 -13.87 10.19
CA ARG A 337 -8.84 -13.43 9.69
C ARG A 337 -9.51 -12.43 10.61
N LEU A 338 -9.45 -12.67 11.93
CA LEU A 338 -9.91 -11.72 12.94
C LEU A 338 -9.14 -10.41 12.88
N LEU A 339 -7.81 -10.47 12.73
CA LEU A 339 -6.95 -9.29 12.63
C LEU A 339 -7.23 -8.51 11.35
N ALA A 340 -7.28 -9.19 10.20
CA ALA A 340 -7.58 -8.58 8.92
C ALA A 340 -8.96 -7.90 8.93
N SER A 341 -9.97 -8.56 9.49
CA SER A 341 -11.30 -7.96 9.67
C SER A 341 -11.25 -6.76 10.60
N LYS A 342 -10.50 -6.81 11.71
CA LYS A 342 -10.38 -5.71 12.67
C LYS A 342 -9.70 -4.48 12.04
N LEU A 343 -8.63 -4.67 11.28
CA LEU A 343 -7.93 -3.60 10.56
C LEU A 343 -8.86 -2.92 9.53
N LEU A 344 -9.56 -3.71 8.71
CA LEU A 344 -10.48 -3.15 7.73
C LEU A 344 -11.67 -2.48 8.43
N SER A 345 -12.19 -3.06 9.51
CA SER A 345 -13.33 -2.52 10.25
C SER A 345 -13.05 -1.17 10.89
N VAL A 346 -11.87 -0.96 11.50
CA VAL A 346 -11.52 0.37 12.07
C VAL A 346 -11.44 1.46 10.99
N LEU A 347 -11.10 1.07 9.76
CA LEU A 347 -11.09 1.94 8.58
C LEU A 347 -12.49 2.09 7.95
N PHE A 348 -13.54 1.48 8.51
CA PHE A 348 -14.90 1.39 7.95
C PHE A 348 -14.99 0.68 6.60
N TYR A 349 -14.06 -0.24 6.35
CA TYR A 349 -13.97 -1.00 5.11
C TYR A 349 -14.20 -2.49 5.33
N GLY A 350 -14.60 -3.20 4.28
CA GLY A 350 -14.83 -4.63 4.28
C GLY A 350 -14.65 -5.21 2.90
N LEU A 351 -14.44 -6.52 2.83
CA LEU A 351 -14.23 -7.25 1.59
C LEU A 351 -15.08 -8.51 1.60
N PRO A 352 -15.61 -8.95 0.43
CA PRO A 352 -16.19 -10.28 0.30
C PRO A 352 -15.22 -11.34 0.81
N LYS A 353 -15.75 -12.42 1.41
CA LYS A 353 -14.95 -13.53 1.97
C LYS A 353 -13.81 -13.96 1.04
N THR A 354 -14.12 -14.18 -0.24
CA THR A 354 -13.16 -14.67 -1.24
C THR A 354 -11.99 -13.72 -1.43
N ASP A 355 -12.27 -12.42 -1.57
CA ASP A 355 -11.25 -11.40 -1.80
C ASP A 355 -10.37 -11.21 -0.56
N LEU A 356 -10.99 -11.25 0.63
CA LEU A 356 -10.26 -11.21 1.88
C LEU A 356 -9.34 -12.43 2.03
N ASP A 357 -9.83 -13.64 1.74
CA ASP A 357 -9.03 -14.85 1.83
C ASP A 357 -7.85 -14.82 0.82
N ILE A 358 -8.04 -14.26 -0.38
CA ILE A 358 -6.96 -14.06 -1.36
C ILE A 358 -5.87 -13.15 -0.78
N LEU A 359 -6.26 -12.02 -0.17
CA LEU A 359 -5.30 -11.10 0.44
C LEU A 359 -4.61 -11.68 1.67
N ILE A 360 -5.33 -12.43 2.52
CA ILE A 360 -4.72 -13.10 3.68
C ILE A 360 -3.69 -14.14 3.21
N ASN A 361 -4.00 -14.89 2.15
CA ASN A 361 -3.13 -15.94 1.63
C ASN A 361 -1.98 -15.41 0.74
N SER A 362 -1.93 -14.11 0.44
CA SER A 362 -0.84 -13.54 -0.38
C SER A 362 0.50 -13.48 0.36
N GLY A 363 0.47 -13.56 1.70
CA GLY A 363 1.64 -13.36 2.56
C GLY A 363 2.04 -11.89 2.71
N THR A 364 1.30 -10.96 2.12
CA THR A 364 1.62 -9.52 2.07
C THR A 364 0.45 -8.63 2.51
N PHE A 365 -0.45 -9.16 3.36
CA PHE A 365 -1.70 -8.49 3.71
C PHE A 365 -1.48 -7.08 4.26
N ILE A 366 -0.59 -6.91 5.23
CA ILE A 366 -0.36 -5.64 5.91
C ILE A 366 0.22 -4.62 4.94
N SER A 367 1.32 -4.97 4.26
CA SER A 367 1.96 -4.07 3.30
C SER A 367 1.03 -3.72 2.12
N THR A 368 0.15 -4.64 1.72
CA THR A 368 -0.84 -4.38 0.67
C THR A 368 -1.88 -3.33 1.10
N ILE A 369 -2.40 -3.40 2.33
CA ILE A 369 -3.34 -2.38 2.83
C ILE A 369 -2.62 -1.04 2.99
N GLN A 370 -1.40 -1.03 3.55
CA GLN A 370 -0.58 0.17 3.66
C GLN A 370 -0.35 0.85 2.30
N ALA A 371 0.05 0.07 1.29
CA ALA A 371 0.27 0.56 -0.07
C ALA A 371 -1.02 1.12 -0.69
N LYS A 372 -2.17 0.46 -0.48
CA LYS A 372 -3.46 0.98 -0.94
C LYS A 372 -3.79 2.33 -0.33
N LEU A 373 -3.61 2.52 0.97
CA LEU A 373 -3.88 3.79 1.65
C LEU A 373 -2.92 4.92 1.22
N ALA A 374 -1.76 4.59 0.64
CA ALA A 374 -0.85 5.56 0.04
C ALA A 374 -1.15 5.86 -1.45
N THR A 375 -1.96 5.01 -2.11
CA THR A 375 -2.21 5.09 -3.56
C THR A 375 -3.50 5.87 -3.86
N PRO A 376 -3.48 6.83 -4.80
CA PRO A 376 -4.70 7.54 -5.22
C PRO A 376 -5.85 6.61 -5.65
N ASN A 377 -7.06 6.99 -5.27
CA ASN A 377 -8.33 6.36 -5.61
C ASN A 377 -8.63 6.57 -7.10
N THR A 378 -8.64 5.49 -7.87
CA THR A 378 -9.06 5.53 -9.29
C THR A 378 -10.56 5.77 -9.46
N ASP A 379 -11.36 5.56 -8.41
CA ASP A 379 -12.82 5.56 -8.43
C ASP A 379 -13.46 6.80 -7.79
N LEU A 380 -12.68 7.80 -7.37
CA LEU A 380 -13.18 9.00 -6.68
C LEU A 380 -14.24 9.73 -7.50
N LYS A 381 -13.90 10.14 -8.72
CA LYS A 381 -14.81 10.89 -9.59
C LYS A 381 -16.10 10.10 -9.87
N SER A 382 -15.96 8.84 -10.26
CA SER A 382 -17.13 7.98 -10.53
C SER A 382 -17.99 7.76 -9.28
N THR A 383 -17.38 7.73 -8.09
CA THR A 383 -18.11 7.58 -6.83
C THR A 383 -18.94 8.82 -6.53
N GLU A 384 -18.38 10.02 -6.68
CA GLU A 384 -19.11 11.27 -6.49
C GLU A 384 -20.26 11.40 -7.50
N GLU A 385 -20.01 11.11 -8.79
CA GLU A 385 -21.05 11.11 -9.82
C GLU A 385 -22.19 10.13 -9.47
N ASN A 386 -21.86 8.90 -9.05
CA ASN A 386 -22.86 7.91 -8.64
C ASN A 386 -23.68 8.32 -7.39
N ILE A 387 -23.09 9.05 -6.45
CA ILE A 387 -23.81 9.52 -5.25
C ILE A 387 -24.83 10.60 -5.63
N GLU A 388 -24.46 11.52 -6.52
CA GLU A 388 -25.36 12.57 -6.99
C GLU A 388 -26.44 12.01 -7.95
N ASP A 389 -26.10 11.07 -8.82
CA ASP A 389 -27.02 10.47 -9.79
C ASP A 389 -28.08 9.55 -9.14
N LYS A 390 -27.77 8.93 -7.99
CA LYS A 390 -28.65 7.94 -7.34
C LYS A 390 -29.89 8.55 -6.67
N ASP A 391 -30.07 9.87 -6.69
CA ASP A 391 -31.24 10.61 -6.16
C ASP A 391 -31.70 10.10 -4.77
N TYR A 392 -30.73 9.98 -3.85
CA TYR A 392 -31.03 9.63 -2.45
C TYR A 392 -32.01 10.63 -1.85
N ASN A 393 -32.91 10.15 -1.00
CA ASN A 393 -33.87 10.96 -0.28
C ASN A 393 -33.21 11.63 0.94
N TRP A 394 -32.25 12.53 0.69
CA TRP A 394 -31.51 13.24 1.72
C TRP A 394 -32.45 14.01 2.65
N SER A 395 -32.12 14.05 3.94
CA SER A 395 -32.85 14.88 4.89
C SER A 395 -32.44 16.34 4.74
N GLU A 396 -33.38 17.24 4.49
CA GLU A 396 -33.14 18.67 4.20
C GLU A 396 -32.12 19.34 5.14
N ARG A 397 -32.17 19.06 6.46
CA ARG A 397 -31.25 19.65 7.45
C ARG A 397 -29.99 18.85 7.74
N ASN A 398 -29.86 17.63 7.20
CA ASN A 398 -28.79 16.70 7.52
C ASN A 398 -28.09 16.10 6.28
N GLU A 399 -28.46 16.53 5.08
CA GLU A 399 -27.91 16.08 3.81
C GLU A 399 -26.38 16.04 3.84
N ASN A 400 -25.73 17.06 4.38
CA ASN A 400 -24.27 17.12 4.48
C ASN A 400 -23.67 15.95 5.27
N ARG A 401 -24.27 15.58 6.40
CA ARG A 401 -23.82 14.45 7.23
C ARG A 401 -24.03 13.12 6.49
N GLU A 402 -25.18 13.01 5.83
CA GLU A 402 -25.59 11.80 5.10
C GLU A 402 -24.72 11.56 3.87
N LYS A 403 -24.36 12.62 3.13
CA LYS A 403 -23.41 12.56 2.00
C LYS A 403 -22.00 12.16 2.45
N ILE A 404 -21.53 12.63 3.61
CA ILE A 404 -20.23 12.21 4.16
C ILE A 404 -20.24 10.70 4.46
N LEU A 405 -21.29 10.19 5.11
CA LEU A 405 -21.45 8.75 5.35
C LEU A 405 -21.54 7.95 4.05
N ALA A 406 -22.24 8.49 3.03
CA ALA A 406 -22.32 7.86 1.71
C ALA A 406 -20.96 7.74 1.05
N ARG A 407 -20.13 8.79 1.08
CA ARG A 407 -18.75 8.75 0.55
C ARG A 407 -17.90 7.69 1.23
N LEU A 408 -17.92 7.64 2.57
CA LEU A 408 -17.18 6.63 3.34
C LEU A 408 -17.66 5.19 3.07
N PHE A 409 -18.94 5.01 2.73
CA PHE A 409 -19.45 3.70 2.35
C PHE A 409 -19.15 3.33 0.88
N LYS A 410 -19.19 4.28 -0.04
CA LYS A 410 -19.13 4.01 -1.49
C LYS A 410 -17.72 3.96 -2.04
N LEU A 411 -16.85 4.84 -1.58
CA LEU A 411 -15.50 4.96 -2.12
C LEU A 411 -14.67 3.70 -1.82
N GLY A 412 -13.85 3.29 -2.79
CA GLY A 412 -12.85 2.23 -2.64
C GLY A 412 -11.75 2.63 -1.65
N ILE A 413 -11.03 1.65 -1.10
CA ILE A 413 -9.89 1.95 -0.22
C ILE A 413 -8.72 2.51 -1.03
N GLY A 414 -8.18 3.67 -0.60
CA GLY A 414 -7.16 4.46 -1.30
C GLY A 414 -6.71 5.67 -0.47
N LYS A 415 -5.86 6.55 -1.03
CA LYS A 415 -5.36 7.79 -0.38
C LYS A 415 -6.51 8.73 -0.04
N GLU A 416 -7.36 9.04 -1.00
CA GLU A 416 -8.47 9.99 -0.84
C GLU A 416 -9.55 9.43 0.09
N TYR A 417 -9.75 8.11 0.09
CA TYR A 417 -10.55 7.42 1.09
C TYR A 417 -9.99 7.62 2.49
N PHE A 418 -8.70 7.39 2.68
CA PHE A 418 -8.05 7.53 3.98
C PHE A 418 -8.13 8.97 4.49
N ASN A 419 -7.91 9.97 3.64
CA ASN A 419 -8.03 11.37 3.98
C ASN A 419 -9.46 11.74 4.43
N ARG A 420 -10.48 11.23 3.74
CA ARG A 420 -11.90 11.39 4.12
C ARG A 420 -12.23 10.70 5.44
N TRP A 421 -11.72 9.48 5.65
CA TRP A 421 -11.84 8.78 6.92
C TRP A 421 -11.16 9.53 8.07
N ALA A 422 -9.93 10.03 7.86
CA ALA A 422 -9.18 10.80 8.84
C ALA A 422 -9.89 12.11 9.20
N ALA A 423 -10.35 12.87 8.20
CA ALA A 423 -11.15 14.07 8.40
C ALA A 423 -12.44 13.76 9.18
N TYR A 424 -13.11 12.66 8.87
CA TYR A 424 -14.29 12.23 9.62
C TYR A 424 -13.97 11.91 11.08
N VAL A 425 -12.89 11.18 11.35
CA VAL A 425 -12.43 10.86 12.71
C VAL A 425 -12.10 12.14 13.49
N LEU A 426 -11.36 13.07 12.90
CA LEU A 426 -10.99 14.34 13.53
C LEU A 426 -12.20 15.21 13.85
N THR A 427 -13.19 15.25 12.97
CA THR A 427 -14.43 16.01 13.18
C THR A 427 -15.38 15.36 14.18
N GLN A 428 -15.13 14.11 14.60
CA GLN A 428 -15.79 13.52 15.76
C GLN A 428 -15.09 13.86 17.09
N ASN A 429 -14.02 14.65 17.07
CA ASN A 429 -13.26 15.06 18.26
C ASN A 429 -13.41 16.57 18.53
N ILE A 430 -13.28 16.98 19.79
CA ILE A 430 -13.29 18.40 20.20
C ILE A 430 -12.32 19.28 19.40
N MET A 431 -11.22 18.73 18.86
CA MET A 431 -10.28 19.48 18.03
C MET A 431 -10.93 20.12 16.80
N PHE A 432 -11.79 19.38 16.09
CA PHE A 432 -12.36 19.82 14.81
C PHE A 432 -13.87 19.60 14.70
N SER A 433 -14.56 19.36 15.82
CA SER A 433 -16.01 19.18 15.77
C SER A 433 -16.71 20.44 15.27
N PRO A 434 -17.60 20.35 14.27
CA PRO A 434 -18.38 21.49 13.81
C PRO A 434 -19.33 22.05 14.89
N ALA A 435 -19.69 21.27 15.91
CA ALA A 435 -20.56 21.69 17.00
C ALA A 435 -21.97 22.14 16.56
N ASN A 436 -22.60 21.44 15.61
CA ASN A 436 -23.90 21.82 15.04
C ASN A 436 -25.07 21.86 16.05
N GLU A 437 -24.89 21.38 17.28
CA GLU A 437 -25.84 21.62 18.39
C GLU A 437 -25.90 23.07 18.88
N LEU A 438 -24.89 23.89 18.56
CA LEU A 438 -24.84 25.30 18.98
C LEU A 438 -25.69 26.17 18.05
N GLU A 439 -26.46 27.09 18.63
CA GLU A 439 -27.31 28.05 17.89
C GLU A 439 -26.53 28.96 16.92
N THR A 440 -25.22 29.09 17.09
CA THR A 440 -24.31 29.89 16.27
C THR A 440 -23.71 29.12 15.09
N VAL A 441 -24.01 27.83 14.95
CA VAL A 441 -23.44 26.95 13.93
C VAL A 441 -24.52 26.48 12.96
N ASP A 442 -24.41 26.88 11.71
CA ASP A 442 -25.29 26.44 10.63
C ASP A 442 -24.94 25.03 10.12
N ALA A 443 -25.90 24.35 9.49
CA ALA A 443 -25.68 23.01 8.91
C ALA A 443 -24.65 23.01 7.76
N SER A 444 -24.41 24.16 7.12
CA SER A 444 -23.35 24.36 6.13
C SER A 444 -21.95 24.25 6.73
N GLU A 445 -21.77 24.61 8.01
CA GLU A 445 -20.46 24.57 8.68
C GLU A 445 -19.92 23.15 8.80
N ILE A 446 -20.82 22.16 8.90
CA ILE A 446 -20.46 20.74 8.89
C ILE A 446 -19.64 20.43 7.64
N LEU A 447 -20.14 20.87 6.48
CA LEU A 447 -19.50 20.59 5.20
C LEU A 447 -18.22 21.41 5.06
N ASN A 448 -18.21 22.67 5.51
CA ASN A 448 -17.03 23.54 5.45
C ASN A 448 -15.85 22.95 6.24
N VAL A 449 -16.06 22.57 7.50
CA VAL A 449 -15.00 22.02 8.35
C VAL A 449 -14.50 20.69 7.80
N TYR A 450 -15.40 19.77 7.46
CA TYR A 450 -15.03 18.47 6.91
C TYR A 450 -14.32 18.60 5.56
N ASN A 451 -14.87 19.33 4.59
CA ASN A 451 -14.27 19.47 3.27
C ASN A 451 -12.96 20.24 3.32
N ARG A 452 -12.80 21.23 4.21
CA ARG A 452 -11.52 21.91 4.41
C ARG A 452 -10.46 20.94 4.92
N LEU A 453 -10.78 20.09 5.90
CA LEU A 453 -9.85 19.06 6.36
C LEU A 453 -9.48 18.08 5.24
N VAL A 454 -10.46 17.61 4.47
CA VAL A 454 -10.21 16.74 3.31
C VAL A 454 -9.27 17.41 2.33
N MET A 455 -9.56 18.65 1.90
CA MET A 455 -8.74 19.40 0.95
C MET A 455 -7.31 19.59 1.46
N LEU A 456 -7.14 20.02 2.72
CA LEU A 456 -5.81 20.23 3.29
C LEU A 456 -5.03 18.91 3.42
N MET A 457 -5.69 17.78 3.68
CA MET A 457 -5.04 16.47 3.73
C MET A 457 -4.75 15.89 2.33
N ASP A 458 -5.60 16.16 1.34
CA ASP A 458 -5.38 15.80 -0.07
C ASP A 458 -4.14 16.57 -0.61
N ASP A 459 -3.96 17.82 -0.18
CA ASP A 459 -2.80 18.68 -0.46
C ASP A 459 -1.61 18.48 0.50
N ASP A 460 -1.65 17.45 1.36
CA ASP A 460 -0.56 17.05 2.25
C ASP A 460 -0.09 18.14 3.25
N TYR A 461 -0.98 19.03 3.73
CA TYR A 461 -0.65 20.03 4.76
C TYR A 461 -0.25 19.40 6.11
N SER A 462 0.65 20.08 6.84
CA SER A 462 1.09 19.66 8.18
C SER A 462 -0.01 19.76 9.24
N ILE A 463 0.13 19.00 10.34
CA ILE A 463 -0.79 19.08 11.51
C ILE A 463 -0.88 20.52 12.02
N GLN A 464 0.27 21.19 12.13
CA GLN A 464 0.39 22.55 12.64
C GLN A 464 -0.32 23.53 11.73
N MET A 465 -0.13 23.43 10.41
CA MET A 465 -0.76 24.34 9.46
C MET A 465 -2.28 24.09 9.36
N ILE A 466 -2.73 22.84 9.31
CA ILE A 466 -4.17 22.49 9.36
C ILE A 466 -4.82 23.09 10.61
N THR A 467 -4.17 22.94 11.77
CA THR A 467 -4.71 23.41 13.03
C THR A 467 -4.69 24.93 13.11
N TYR A 468 -3.61 25.59 12.68
CA TYR A 468 -3.53 27.04 12.59
C TYR A 468 -4.66 27.63 11.72
N LEU A 469 -4.87 27.06 10.52
CA LEU A 469 -5.94 27.47 9.61
C LEU A 469 -7.33 27.21 10.21
N HIS A 470 -7.52 26.14 10.98
CA HIS A 470 -8.78 25.91 11.68
C HIS A 470 -9.01 26.93 12.79
N MET A 471 -8.03 27.17 13.66
CA MET A 471 -8.17 28.07 14.80
C MET A 471 -8.48 29.52 14.37
N THR A 472 -7.99 29.91 13.19
CA THR A 472 -8.20 31.23 12.58
C THR A 472 -9.46 31.34 11.71
N SER A 473 -10.28 30.28 11.61
CA SER A 473 -11.47 30.27 10.75
C SER A 473 -12.75 30.74 11.46
N ASP A 474 -13.71 31.18 10.65
CA ASP A 474 -15.08 31.50 11.10
C ASP A 474 -15.71 30.31 11.83
N ASP A 475 -15.63 29.10 11.27
CA ASP A 475 -16.32 27.93 11.83
C ASP A 475 -15.78 27.55 13.23
N ASN A 476 -14.49 27.76 13.51
CA ASN A 476 -13.96 27.57 14.87
C ASN A 476 -14.48 28.66 15.81
N TRP A 477 -14.48 29.92 15.38
CA TRP A 477 -14.94 31.03 16.19
C TRP A 477 -16.46 31.01 16.43
N LYS A 478 -17.26 30.39 15.57
CA LYS A 478 -18.69 30.13 15.83
C LYS A 478 -18.93 29.26 17.07
N ARG A 479 -17.91 28.51 17.54
CA ARG A 479 -17.99 27.65 18.74
C ARG A 479 -17.74 28.40 20.06
N PHE A 480 -17.09 29.57 20.00
CA PHE A 480 -16.55 30.27 21.18
C PHE A 480 -16.87 31.77 21.14
N ARG A 481 -17.40 32.33 22.24
CA ARG A 481 -18.15 33.60 22.18
C ARG A 481 -17.32 34.86 22.45
N SER A 482 -16.08 34.73 22.91
CA SER A 482 -15.18 35.85 23.22
C SER A 482 -13.70 35.50 23.02
N PRO A 483 -12.80 36.50 22.94
CA PRO A 483 -11.35 36.28 22.96
C PRO A 483 -10.85 35.40 24.10
N GLU A 484 -11.35 35.64 25.31
CA GLU A 484 -10.95 34.88 26.50
C GLU A 484 -11.44 33.42 26.43
N ASP A 485 -12.67 33.21 25.95
CA ASP A 485 -13.29 31.89 25.79
C ASP A 485 -12.56 31.08 24.70
N ASN A 486 -12.34 31.67 23.52
CA ASN A 486 -11.61 31.01 22.44
C ASN A 486 -10.15 30.73 22.84
N GLY A 487 -9.47 31.71 23.43
CA GLY A 487 -8.08 31.57 23.88
C GLY A 487 -7.91 30.45 24.90
N ARG A 488 -8.81 30.38 25.90
CA ARG A 488 -8.86 29.26 26.86
C ARG A 488 -9.03 27.92 26.15
N GLU A 489 -10.03 27.81 25.29
CA GLU A 489 -10.37 26.55 24.66
C GLU A 489 -9.23 26.06 23.75
N MET A 490 -8.52 26.93 23.04
CA MET A 490 -7.38 26.50 22.22
C MET A 490 -6.20 25.98 23.07
N LEU A 491 -5.95 26.59 24.24
CA LEU A 491 -4.96 26.10 25.21
C LEU A 491 -5.35 24.70 25.74
N GLU A 492 -6.60 24.54 26.19
CA GLU A 492 -7.10 23.30 26.79
C GLU A 492 -7.24 22.17 25.76
N ILE A 493 -7.67 22.48 24.53
CA ILE A 493 -7.93 21.49 23.48
C ILE A 493 -6.63 20.94 22.92
N PHE A 494 -5.71 21.83 22.52
CA PHE A 494 -4.53 21.46 21.74
C PHE A 494 -3.26 21.29 22.57
N LEU A 495 -3.14 21.93 23.74
CA LEU A 495 -1.97 21.81 24.60
C LEU A 495 -2.23 21.04 25.91
N LEU A 496 -3.51 20.79 26.25
CA LEU A 496 -3.92 20.31 27.57
C LEU A 496 -3.46 21.25 28.70
N ASP A 497 -3.37 22.55 28.42
CA ASP A 497 -3.01 23.59 29.37
C ASP A 497 -4.25 24.13 30.08
N PHE A 498 -4.36 23.84 31.38
CA PHE A 498 -5.45 24.26 32.25
C PHE A 498 -5.01 25.31 33.28
N ASP A 499 -3.87 25.98 33.08
CA ASP A 499 -3.43 27.07 33.94
C ASP A 499 -4.25 28.34 33.65
N ASP A 500 -5.16 28.68 34.56
CA ASP A 500 -5.99 29.88 34.51
C ASP A 500 -5.17 31.19 34.38
N ALA A 501 -3.88 31.20 34.74
CA ALA A 501 -3.01 32.36 34.58
C ALA A 501 -2.66 32.65 33.10
N HIS A 502 -2.79 31.68 32.20
CA HIS A 502 -2.55 31.85 30.76
C HIS A 502 -3.76 32.43 30.02
N VAL A 503 -4.97 32.20 30.52
CA VAL A 503 -6.22 32.63 29.87
C VAL A 503 -6.29 34.16 29.66
N PRO A 504 -5.99 35.03 30.65
CA PRO A 504 -6.01 36.48 30.44
C PRO A 504 -5.00 36.93 29.38
N LYS A 505 -3.83 36.28 29.29
CA LYS A 505 -2.80 36.60 28.30
C LYS A 505 -3.26 36.25 26.88
N ALA A 506 -3.88 35.09 26.71
CA ALA A 506 -4.49 34.69 25.44
C ALA A 506 -5.62 35.66 25.05
N GLY A 507 -6.49 36.03 26.00
CA GLY A 507 -7.54 37.02 25.81
C GLY A 507 -7.02 38.39 25.37
N ILE A 508 -5.90 38.86 25.95
CA ILE A 508 -5.22 40.10 25.52
C ILE A 508 -4.70 39.98 24.08
N ALA A 509 -4.00 38.90 23.74
CA ALA A 509 -3.50 38.70 22.38
C ALA A 509 -4.63 38.68 21.32
N LEU A 510 -5.78 38.10 21.69
CA LEU A 510 -6.97 37.97 20.84
C LEU A 510 -7.95 39.14 20.97
N GLN A 511 -7.64 40.22 21.71
CA GLN A 511 -8.63 41.23 22.12
C GLN A 511 -9.33 41.97 20.96
N ASN A 512 -8.75 41.96 19.76
CA ASN A 512 -9.38 42.54 18.57
C ASN A 512 -10.26 41.57 17.78
N TRP A 513 -10.29 40.29 18.14
CA TRP A 513 -11.08 39.27 17.47
C TRP A 513 -12.42 39.14 18.18
N ARG A 514 -13.50 38.90 17.43
CA ARG A 514 -14.81 38.57 18.02
C ARG A 514 -15.73 37.98 16.96
N LEU A 515 -16.66 37.14 17.39
CA LEU A 515 -17.78 36.75 16.55
C LEU A 515 -18.83 37.87 16.50
N ASN A 516 -19.19 38.33 15.30
CA ASN A 516 -20.31 39.23 15.10
C ASN A 516 -21.63 38.45 15.30
N ARG A 517 -22.45 38.89 16.27
CA ARG A 517 -23.71 38.21 16.61
C ARG A 517 -24.81 38.34 15.57
N SER A 518 -24.71 39.30 14.65
CA SER A 518 -25.73 39.50 13.61
C SER A 518 -25.54 38.54 12.44
N ASP A 519 -24.29 38.30 12.05
CA ASP A 519 -23.95 37.57 10.82
C ASP A 519 -23.19 36.26 11.09
N ASN A 520 -22.86 35.97 12.36
CA ASN A 520 -22.03 34.83 12.79
C ASN A 520 -20.65 34.75 12.11
N GLU A 521 -20.11 35.89 11.70
CA GLU A 521 -18.78 35.98 11.07
C GLU A 521 -17.71 36.43 12.06
N LEU A 522 -16.48 35.95 11.90
CA LEU A 522 -15.32 36.43 12.65
C LEU A 522 -14.95 37.83 12.17
N VAL A 523 -14.89 38.77 13.12
CA VAL A 523 -14.45 40.13 12.88
C VAL A 523 -13.13 40.38 13.61
N ILE A 524 -12.11 40.72 12.83
CA ILE A 524 -10.81 41.20 13.34
C ILE A 524 -10.83 42.74 13.28
N GLY A 525 -11.04 43.36 14.44
CA GLY A 525 -11.13 44.81 14.60
C GLY A 525 -9.76 45.52 14.69
N LEU A 526 -9.82 46.84 14.77
CA LEU A 526 -8.64 47.72 14.84
C LEU A 526 -7.98 47.78 16.23
N ASN A 527 -8.64 47.29 17.29
CA ASN A 527 -8.14 47.33 18.67
C ASN A 527 -7.07 46.26 18.96
N GLN A 528 -6.12 46.07 18.04
CA GLN A 528 -5.10 45.03 18.15
C GLN A 528 -4.20 45.27 19.36
N ASN A 529 -3.82 44.19 20.06
CA ASN A 529 -2.84 44.29 21.13
C ASN A 529 -1.45 44.61 20.57
N ASP A 530 -0.76 45.53 21.23
CA ASP A 530 0.61 45.97 20.94
C ASP A 530 1.57 45.68 22.11
N VAL A 531 1.09 45.04 23.19
CA VAL A 531 1.87 44.69 24.37
C VAL A 531 2.24 43.20 24.36
N PRO A 532 3.54 42.85 24.31
CA PRO A 532 4.06 41.50 24.52
C PRO A 532 3.40 40.71 25.67
N GLN A 533 2.94 39.50 25.38
CA GLN A 533 2.45 38.52 26.35
C GLN A 533 3.35 37.27 26.37
N GLU A 534 3.76 36.83 27.55
CA GLU A 534 4.62 35.65 27.70
C GLU A 534 3.79 34.36 27.74
N LEU A 535 3.86 33.58 26.66
CA LEU A 535 3.15 32.30 26.44
C LEU A 535 4.03 31.35 25.61
N PHE A 536 3.86 30.03 25.80
CA PHE A 536 4.56 28.99 25.02
C PHE A 536 6.11 29.06 25.09
N GLY A 537 6.67 29.64 26.15
CA GLY A 537 8.11 29.89 26.25
C GLY A 537 8.63 30.98 25.31
N THR A 538 7.74 31.78 24.73
CA THR A 538 8.04 32.90 23.82
C THR A 538 7.12 34.10 24.11
N THR A 539 7.22 35.13 23.29
CA THR A 539 6.35 36.31 23.34
C THR A 539 5.32 36.26 22.21
N VAL A 540 4.05 36.46 22.54
CA VAL A 540 2.95 36.67 21.57
C VAL A 540 2.39 38.07 21.72
N THR A 541 2.14 38.75 20.59
CA THR A 541 1.58 40.12 20.61
C THR A 541 0.17 40.14 20.03
N THR A 542 -0.02 39.49 18.89
CA THR A 542 -1.28 39.50 18.14
C THR A 542 -1.99 38.15 18.19
N GLY A 543 -3.26 38.10 17.81
CA GLY A 543 -4.00 36.85 17.69
C GLY A 543 -3.37 35.85 16.71
N PHE A 544 -2.80 36.34 15.61
CA PHE A 544 -2.05 35.50 14.68
C PHE A 544 -0.77 34.93 15.33
N ASP A 545 -0.06 35.73 16.14
CA ASP A 545 1.09 35.22 16.91
C ASP A 545 0.66 34.16 17.91
N PHE A 546 -0.45 34.38 18.62
CA PHE A 546 -0.98 33.42 19.58
C PHE A 546 -1.20 32.05 18.94
N TYR A 547 -1.97 31.97 17.85
CA TYR A 547 -2.24 30.70 17.19
C TYR A 547 -1.00 30.07 16.55
N ARG A 548 -0.11 30.89 15.96
CA ARG A 548 1.13 30.41 15.34
C ARG A 548 2.09 29.82 16.35
N GLU A 549 2.33 30.51 17.47
CA GLU A 549 3.24 30.02 18.50
C GLU A 549 2.62 28.86 19.30
N LEU A 550 1.29 28.78 19.41
CA LEU A 550 0.60 27.62 19.99
C LEU A 550 0.92 26.34 19.22
N VAL A 551 0.77 26.32 17.90
CA VAL A 551 1.05 25.11 17.09
C VAL A 551 2.54 24.76 16.99
N LYS A 552 3.42 25.71 17.33
CA LYS A 552 4.88 25.48 17.42
C LYS A 552 5.33 25.00 18.80
N SER A 553 4.47 25.04 19.80
CA SER A 553 4.84 24.65 21.16
C SER A 553 5.11 23.15 21.28
N ASP A 554 6.04 22.78 22.17
CA ASP A 554 6.41 21.38 22.40
C ASP A 554 5.22 20.52 22.86
N ASP A 555 4.23 21.13 23.53
CA ASP A 555 3.03 20.44 24.03
C ASP A 555 1.96 20.20 22.95
N PHE A 556 2.05 20.84 21.78
CA PHE A 556 1.04 20.76 20.72
C PHE A 556 0.84 19.33 20.22
N THR A 557 1.90 18.70 19.73
CA THR A 557 1.85 17.33 19.19
C THR A 557 1.39 16.34 20.26
N LYS A 558 1.78 16.56 21.51
CA LYS A 558 1.36 15.76 22.67
C LYS A 558 -0.14 15.91 22.94
N GLY A 559 -0.70 17.12 22.91
CA GLY A 559 -2.12 17.34 23.13
C GLY A 559 -2.98 16.71 22.04
N VAL A 560 -2.62 16.92 20.76
CA VAL A 560 -3.28 16.28 19.61
C VAL A 560 -3.23 14.76 19.72
N THR A 561 -2.05 14.20 19.97
CA THR A 561 -1.84 12.75 20.10
C THR A 561 -2.65 12.18 21.26
N SER A 562 -2.70 12.86 22.41
CA SER A 562 -3.44 12.42 23.59
C SER A 562 -4.93 12.23 23.28
N ARG A 563 -5.55 13.19 22.57
CA ARG A 563 -6.97 13.11 22.19
C ARG A 563 -7.28 11.91 21.30
N LEU A 564 -6.37 11.57 20.38
CA LEU A 564 -6.53 10.41 19.50
C LEU A 564 -6.28 9.09 20.24
N VAL A 565 -5.22 9.01 21.05
CA VAL A 565 -4.91 7.82 21.86
C VAL A 565 -6.05 7.49 22.84
N GLU A 566 -6.64 8.49 23.50
CA GLU A 566 -7.77 8.26 24.41
C GLU A 566 -8.98 7.61 23.75
N ARG A 567 -9.22 7.91 22.46
CA ARG A 567 -10.33 7.35 21.70
C ARG A 567 -10.10 5.90 21.31
N TYR A 568 -8.92 5.57 20.79
CA TYR A 568 -8.64 4.22 20.28
C TYR A 568 -8.25 3.22 21.37
N PHE A 569 -7.81 3.70 22.53
CA PHE A 569 -7.32 2.89 23.64
C PHE A 569 -8.07 3.19 24.95
N SER A 570 -9.39 3.43 24.88
CA SER A 570 -10.19 3.85 26.02
C SER A 570 -10.21 2.84 27.17
N GLU A 571 -10.04 1.54 26.90
CA GLU A 571 -9.93 0.50 27.93
C GLU A 571 -8.52 0.33 28.53
N ARG A 572 -7.52 1.07 28.03
CA ARG A 572 -6.13 0.96 28.49
C ARG A 572 -5.87 1.85 29.70
N SER A 573 -4.93 1.42 30.52
CA SER A 573 -4.54 2.16 31.72
C SER A 573 -3.94 3.52 31.35
N ALA A 574 -4.09 4.51 32.24
CA ALA A 574 -3.49 5.83 32.03
C ALA A 574 -1.99 5.76 31.78
N ALA A 575 -1.27 4.85 32.46
CA ALA A 575 0.16 4.63 32.26
C ALA A 575 0.48 4.11 30.85
N LYS A 576 -0.27 3.12 30.34
CA LYS A 576 -0.05 2.59 28.99
C LYS A 576 -0.39 3.62 27.92
N LYS A 577 -1.44 4.42 28.13
CA LYS A 577 -1.77 5.55 27.25
C LYS A 577 -0.64 6.59 27.21
N ALA A 578 -0.08 6.96 28.37
CA ALA A 578 1.04 7.89 28.44
C ALA A 578 2.29 7.37 27.72
N GLU A 579 2.59 6.07 27.85
CA GLU A 579 3.67 5.40 27.11
C GLU A 579 3.46 5.51 25.59
N MET A 580 2.26 5.15 25.09
CA MET A 580 1.94 5.25 23.66
C MET A 580 2.00 6.68 23.14
N ILE A 581 1.51 7.66 23.91
CA ILE A 581 1.59 9.08 23.56
C ILE A 581 3.05 9.49 23.40
N THR A 582 3.92 9.09 24.33
CA THR A 582 5.36 9.40 24.28
C THR A 582 5.99 8.80 23.03
N LEU A 583 5.75 7.52 22.75
CA LEU A 583 6.29 6.84 21.57
C LEU A 583 5.86 7.52 20.25
N ILE A 584 4.58 7.88 20.11
CA ILE A 584 4.10 8.59 18.93
C ILE A 584 4.77 9.97 18.83
N VAL A 585 4.80 10.75 19.91
CA VAL A 585 5.41 12.10 19.90
C VAL A 585 6.89 12.03 19.55
N ASP A 586 7.64 11.09 20.10
CA ASP A 586 9.08 10.92 19.86
C ASP A 586 9.40 10.52 18.39
N SER A 587 8.43 9.97 17.66
CA SER A 587 8.55 9.72 16.21
C SER A 587 8.46 10.98 15.35
N ASN A 588 8.16 12.13 15.94
CA ASN A 588 8.01 13.44 15.27
C ASN A 588 7.00 13.42 14.11
N PRO A 589 5.72 13.07 14.36
CA PRO A 589 4.70 13.05 13.31
C PRO A 589 4.45 14.47 12.78
N ASP A 590 4.34 14.59 11.46
CA ASP A 590 4.17 15.88 10.76
C ASP A 590 2.78 16.00 10.12
N SER A 591 2.07 14.89 9.95
CA SER A 591 0.71 14.81 9.43
C SER A 591 -0.24 14.06 10.39
N PHE A 592 -1.54 14.38 10.35
CA PHE A 592 -2.54 13.61 11.11
C PHE A 592 -2.57 12.13 10.69
N LYS A 593 -2.16 11.87 9.45
CA LYS A 593 -2.03 10.53 8.87
C LYS A 593 -0.97 9.73 9.61
N ASP A 594 0.17 10.32 9.95
CA ASP A 594 1.24 9.64 10.70
C ASP A 594 0.72 9.14 12.04
N ILE A 595 0.00 9.98 12.80
CA ILE A 595 -0.56 9.59 14.11
C ILE A 595 -1.61 8.49 13.95
N LEU A 596 -2.54 8.65 13.00
CA LEU A 596 -3.65 7.70 12.82
C LEU A 596 -3.15 6.34 12.28
N LEU A 597 -2.22 6.33 11.33
CA LEU A 597 -1.62 5.10 10.79
C LEU A 597 -0.82 4.37 11.87
N GLN A 598 -0.04 5.08 12.68
CA GLN A 598 0.65 4.52 13.84
C GLN A 598 -0.32 3.80 14.78
N ILE A 599 -1.47 4.42 15.08
CA ILE A 599 -2.48 3.82 15.94
C ILE A 599 -3.08 2.56 15.31
N VAL A 600 -3.63 2.64 14.09
CA VAL A 600 -4.42 1.54 13.52
C VAL A 600 -3.57 0.35 13.05
N PHE A 601 -2.30 0.56 12.70
CA PHE A 601 -1.36 -0.50 12.35
C PHE A 601 -0.50 -1.00 13.52
N SER A 602 -0.60 -0.40 14.71
CA SER A 602 0.17 -0.87 15.87
C SER A 602 -0.25 -2.28 16.30
N LYS A 603 0.72 -3.08 16.77
CA LYS A 603 0.45 -4.34 17.47
C LYS A 603 -0.47 -4.13 18.66
N GLU A 604 -0.28 -3.03 19.39
CA GLU A 604 -1.08 -2.68 20.56
C GLU A 604 -2.58 -2.55 20.21
N PHE A 605 -2.92 -1.90 19.09
CA PHE A 605 -4.30 -1.82 18.64
C PHE A 605 -4.81 -3.16 18.10
N LEU A 606 -4.06 -3.78 17.19
CA LEU A 606 -4.54 -4.94 16.45
C LEU A 606 -4.67 -6.19 17.33
N LEU A 607 -3.71 -6.43 18.23
CA LEU A 607 -3.69 -7.62 19.08
C LEU A 607 -4.34 -7.39 20.44
N HIS A 608 -4.07 -6.25 21.07
CA HIS A 608 -4.36 -6.12 22.50
C HIS A 608 -5.61 -5.31 22.84
N THR A 609 -6.16 -4.54 21.89
CA THR A 609 -7.32 -3.65 22.14
C THR A 609 -8.64 -4.40 22.04
N SER A 610 -9.54 -4.11 22.97
CA SER A 610 -10.90 -4.64 23.03
C SER A 610 -11.87 -3.53 23.39
N LYS A 611 -12.60 -3.02 22.39
CA LYS A 611 -13.56 -1.92 22.54
C LYS A 611 -14.87 -2.20 21.83
N VAL A 612 -15.92 -1.48 22.25
CA VAL A 612 -17.18 -1.45 21.49
C VAL A 612 -16.93 -0.74 20.16
N LYS A 613 -17.40 -1.36 19.08
CA LYS A 613 -17.31 -0.81 17.73
C LYS A 613 -18.26 0.37 17.61
N THR A 614 -17.82 1.45 16.96
CA THR A 614 -18.78 2.45 16.48
C THR A 614 -19.69 1.80 15.44
N ILE A 615 -20.86 2.39 15.21
CA ILE A 615 -21.81 1.84 14.24
C ILE A 615 -21.22 1.77 12.83
N GLU A 616 -20.32 2.67 12.45
CA GLU A 616 -19.60 2.62 11.18
C GLU A 616 -18.62 1.43 11.12
N GLU A 617 -17.87 1.19 12.21
CA GLU A 617 -16.95 0.04 12.34
C GLU A 617 -17.65 -1.32 12.30
N ALA A 618 -18.95 -1.37 12.65
CA ALA A 618 -19.76 -2.57 12.54
C ALA A 618 -20.49 -2.67 11.19
N THR A 619 -21.11 -1.58 10.75
CA THR A 619 -22.08 -1.57 9.64
C THR A 619 -21.40 -1.63 8.27
N PHE A 620 -20.48 -0.70 7.97
CA PHE A 620 -19.90 -0.60 6.62
C PHE A 620 -19.06 -1.81 6.23
N PRO A 621 -18.23 -2.39 7.12
CA PRO A 621 -17.49 -3.60 6.81
C PRO A 621 -18.39 -4.78 6.46
N ILE A 622 -19.45 -5.00 7.25
CA ILE A 622 -20.41 -6.08 7.02
C ILE A 622 -21.11 -5.86 5.67
N MET A 623 -21.66 -4.67 5.43
CA MET A 623 -22.37 -4.35 4.19
C MET A 623 -21.51 -4.56 2.94
N LYS A 624 -20.23 -4.12 2.98
CA LYS A 624 -19.28 -4.34 1.88
C LYS A 624 -18.94 -5.83 1.69
N ALA A 625 -18.89 -6.61 2.77
CA ALA A 625 -18.62 -8.05 2.70
C ALA A 625 -19.79 -8.90 2.16
N ILE A 626 -21.03 -8.42 2.31
CA ILE A 626 -22.26 -9.15 1.95
C ILE A 626 -22.97 -8.63 0.69
N SER A 627 -22.25 -7.95 -0.20
CA SER A 627 -22.80 -7.41 -1.46
C SER A 627 -24.07 -6.56 -1.24
N PHE A 628 -24.07 -5.70 -0.22
CA PHE A 628 -25.26 -4.95 0.19
C PHE A 628 -25.70 -3.89 -0.82
N PHE A 629 -27.00 -3.79 -1.06
CA PHE A 629 -27.64 -2.69 -1.77
C PHE A 629 -28.24 -1.68 -0.79
N ASP A 630 -27.71 -0.46 -0.81
CA ASP A 630 -28.24 0.66 -0.06
C ASP A 630 -29.41 1.32 -0.79
N ARG A 631 -30.59 1.29 -0.17
CA ARG A 631 -31.80 1.94 -0.70
C ARG A 631 -31.74 3.47 -0.58
N LEU A 632 -32.63 4.16 -1.30
CA LEU A 632 -32.64 5.64 -1.40
C LEU A 632 -32.71 6.39 -0.06
N ASN A 633 -33.24 5.79 1.00
CA ASN A 633 -33.32 6.41 2.34
C ASN A 633 -32.37 5.78 3.37
N PHE A 634 -31.38 4.99 2.93
CA PHE A 634 -30.48 4.28 3.83
C PHE A 634 -29.67 5.24 4.73
N PHE A 635 -28.98 6.23 4.16
CA PHE A 635 -28.16 7.17 4.93
C PHE A 635 -28.96 8.08 5.88
N PRO A 636 -30.13 8.62 5.47
CA PRO A 636 -31.05 9.26 6.40
C PRO A 636 -31.39 8.40 7.62
N TYR A 637 -31.73 7.13 7.41
CA TYR A 637 -32.03 6.22 8.51
C TYR A 637 -30.80 5.92 9.35
N LEU A 638 -29.67 5.57 8.75
CA LEU A 638 -28.43 5.34 9.50
C LEU A 638 -28.14 6.53 10.44
N ARG A 639 -28.19 7.75 9.91
CA ARG A 639 -27.96 8.97 10.69
C ARG A 639 -28.99 9.15 11.81
N GLU A 640 -30.28 8.92 11.56
CA GLU A 640 -31.31 8.99 12.61
C GLU A 640 -31.07 7.97 13.74
N TYR A 641 -30.67 6.74 13.41
CA TYR A 641 -30.31 5.75 14.42
C TYR A 641 -29.05 6.15 15.19
N MET A 642 -28.06 6.75 14.53
CA MET A 642 -26.88 7.32 15.19
C MET A 642 -27.26 8.44 16.17
N ASP A 643 -28.23 9.29 15.82
CA ASP A 643 -28.76 10.33 16.72
C ASP A 643 -29.37 9.70 17.98
N ASN A 644 -30.18 8.64 17.80
CA ASN A 644 -30.82 7.90 18.90
C ASN A 644 -29.85 7.08 19.76
N MET A 645 -28.65 6.78 19.24
CA MET A 645 -27.57 6.10 19.96
C MET A 645 -26.66 7.04 20.75
N HIS A 646 -26.95 8.36 20.76
CA HIS A 646 -26.04 9.39 21.26
C HIS A 646 -24.65 9.33 20.57
N GLN A 647 -24.67 9.02 19.27
CA GLN A 647 -23.50 8.95 18.39
C GLN A 647 -23.73 9.77 17.12
N SER A 648 -24.48 10.87 17.23
CA SER A 648 -24.76 11.76 16.10
C SER A 648 -23.44 12.22 15.43
N PRO A 649 -23.27 12.04 14.10
CA PRO A 649 -22.08 12.54 13.41
C PRO A 649 -22.04 14.05 13.39
N LEU A 650 -20.87 14.62 13.69
CA LEU A 650 -20.56 16.05 13.47
C LEU A 650 -21.42 17.02 14.31
N SER A 651 -22.12 16.53 15.34
CA SER A 651 -23.13 17.30 16.07
C SER A 651 -22.63 17.96 17.35
N TYR A 652 -21.83 17.24 18.15
CA TYR A 652 -21.53 17.61 19.54
C TYR A 652 -20.33 18.56 19.65
N LYS A 653 -20.41 19.64 20.43
CA LYS A 653 -19.30 20.62 20.61
C LYS A 653 -18.01 19.95 21.06
N LEU A 654 -18.12 18.98 21.98
CA LEU A 654 -17.00 18.24 22.55
C LEU A 654 -16.56 17.04 21.68
N GLY A 655 -17.20 16.83 20.53
CA GLY A 655 -17.08 15.59 19.78
C GLY A 655 -17.89 14.45 20.41
N ARG A 656 -17.80 13.26 19.83
CA ARG A 656 -18.39 12.04 20.38
C ARG A 656 -17.55 11.52 21.53
N ASP A 657 -18.20 10.91 22.51
CA ASP A 657 -17.53 10.22 23.60
C ASP A 657 -16.46 9.22 23.11
N ASN A 658 -15.40 9.08 23.90
CA ASN A 658 -14.32 8.12 23.64
C ASN A 658 -14.79 6.65 23.72
N SER A 659 -15.96 6.41 24.32
CA SER A 659 -16.62 5.11 24.36
C SER A 659 -18.00 5.19 23.72
N VAL A 660 -18.36 4.18 22.93
CA VAL A 660 -19.71 4.07 22.38
C VAL A 660 -20.71 3.83 23.52
N PRO A 661 -21.80 4.63 23.62
CA PRO A 661 -22.85 4.43 24.61
C PRO A 661 -23.50 3.04 24.47
N VAL A 662 -23.56 2.33 25.59
CA VAL A 662 -24.16 0.99 25.70
C VAL A 662 -25.22 0.92 26.80
N ASP A 663 -25.78 2.06 27.18
CA ASP A 663 -27.00 2.06 27.99
C ASP A 663 -28.13 1.34 27.22
N THR A 664 -29.12 0.86 27.96
CA THR A 664 -30.19 0.00 27.41
C THR A 664 -30.85 0.58 26.17
N LEU A 665 -31.05 1.91 26.10
CA LEU A 665 -31.74 2.53 24.98
C LEU A 665 -30.80 2.68 23.78
N SER A 666 -29.60 3.22 23.98
CA SER A 666 -28.61 3.37 22.91
C SER A 666 -28.25 2.04 22.27
N PHE A 667 -28.01 1.00 23.08
CA PHE A 667 -27.70 -0.33 22.56
C PHE A 667 -28.91 -0.98 21.87
N ALA A 668 -30.15 -0.72 22.33
CA ALA A 668 -31.33 -1.22 21.64
C ALA A 668 -31.46 -0.64 20.22
N TYR A 669 -31.20 0.66 20.03
CA TYR A 669 -31.15 1.28 18.70
C TYR A 669 -30.01 0.73 17.84
N TYR A 670 -28.82 0.53 18.43
CA TYR A 670 -27.67 -0.05 17.74
C TYR A 670 -27.98 -1.48 17.25
N TYR A 671 -28.44 -2.35 18.16
CA TYR A 671 -28.83 -3.72 17.84
C TYR A 671 -29.94 -3.76 16.80
N TYR A 672 -30.99 -2.95 16.99
CA TYR A 672 -32.13 -2.93 16.08
C TYR A 672 -31.72 -2.52 14.68
N PHE A 673 -30.88 -1.48 14.53
CA PHE A 673 -30.42 -1.04 13.23
C PHE A 673 -29.64 -2.13 12.49
N LEU A 674 -28.61 -2.69 13.13
CA LEU A 674 -27.78 -3.73 12.54
C LEU A 674 -28.60 -4.98 12.20
N ARG A 675 -29.43 -5.45 13.13
CA ARG A 675 -30.26 -6.63 12.91
C ARG A 675 -31.23 -6.38 11.75
N GLN A 676 -32.08 -5.36 11.86
CA GLN A 676 -33.22 -5.18 10.99
C GLN A 676 -32.86 -4.67 9.59
N TYR A 677 -31.90 -3.75 9.48
CA TYR A 677 -31.60 -3.06 8.22
C TYR A 677 -30.32 -3.50 7.53
N VAL A 678 -29.46 -4.27 8.21
CA VAL A 678 -28.21 -4.75 7.63
C VAL A 678 -28.22 -6.28 7.50
N MET A 679 -28.52 -6.99 8.58
CA MET A 679 -28.33 -8.44 8.63
C MET A 679 -29.53 -9.22 8.11
N THR A 680 -30.76 -8.84 8.48
CA THR A 680 -31.97 -9.58 8.11
C THR A 680 -32.73 -8.98 6.92
N ASP A 681 -32.27 -7.86 6.37
CA ASP A 681 -32.88 -7.23 5.19
C ASP A 681 -32.29 -7.87 3.92
N THR A 682 -33.14 -8.41 3.06
CA THR A 682 -32.75 -9.01 1.78
C THR A 682 -33.32 -8.16 0.65
N GLN A 683 -32.54 -7.92 -0.40
CA GLN A 683 -33.07 -7.19 -1.56
C GLN A 683 -34.06 -8.10 -2.32
N SER A 684 -35.33 -8.05 -1.94
CA SER A 684 -36.38 -8.91 -2.48
C SER A 684 -36.78 -8.54 -3.92
N ASN A 685 -36.58 -7.28 -4.31
CA ASN A 685 -36.90 -6.73 -5.62
C ASN A 685 -35.77 -5.82 -6.12
N VAL A 686 -34.92 -6.39 -6.98
CA VAL A 686 -33.78 -5.69 -7.60
C VAL A 686 -34.16 -4.48 -8.49
N LEU A 687 -35.43 -4.37 -8.89
CA LEU A 687 -35.93 -3.24 -9.69
C LEU A 687 -36.48 -2.10 -8.82
N ASN A 688 -36.55 -2.28 -7.50
CA ASN A 688 -37.05 -1.27 -6.57
C ASN A 688 -35.89 -0.66 -5.78
N GLU A 689 -35.55 0.59 -6.07
CA GLU A 689 -34.47 1.32 -5.39
C GLU A 689 -34.78 1.65 -3.92
N TRP A 690 -36.04 1.50 -3.50
CA TRP A 690 -36.46 1.58 -2.11
C TRP A 690 -36.28 0.27 -1.34
N ASP A 691 -35.97 -0.82 -2.05
CA ASP A 691 -35.74 -2.13 -1.45
C ASP A 691 -34.24 -2.39 -1.30
N GLY A 692 -33.78 -2.30 -0.04
CA GLY A 692 -32.37 -2.45 0.34
C GLY A 692 -32.08 -3.86 0.85
N GLY A 693 -30.84 -4.11 1.25
CA GLY A 693 -30.46 -5.40 1.85
C GLY A 693 -29.31 -6.08 1.11
N TRP A 694 -28.89 -7.22 1.63
CA TRP A 694 -27.91 -8.04 0.92
C TRP A 694 -28.54 -8.69 -0.31
N LYS A 695 -27.73 -8.83 -1.36
CA LYS A 695 -28.17 -9.34 -2.67
C LYS A 695 -27.87 -10.84 -2.83
N LEU A 696 -28.50 -11.47 -3.82
CA LEU A 696 -28.32 -12.90 -4.10
C LEU A 696 -26.87 -13.29 -4.44
N GLU A 697 -26.06 -12.36 -4.94
CA GLU A 697 -24.63 -12.56 -5.22
C GLU A 697 -23.86 -12.97 -3.96
N PHE A 698 -24.28 -12.52 -2.78
CA PHE A 698 -23.66 -12.91 -1.51
C PHE A 698 -23.80 -14.40 -1.20
N ILE A 699 -24.89 -15.00 -1.66
CA ILE A 699 -25.23 -16.40 -1.46
C ILE A 699 -25.27 -17.15 -2.79
N ASP A 700 -24.51 -16.74 -3.79
CA ASP A 700 -24.56 -17.36 -5.09
C ASP A 700 -24.19 -18.86 -5.06
N LYS A 701 -24.79 -19.67 -5.94
CA LYS A 701 -24.55 -21.12 -6.00
C LYS A 701 -23.14 -21.47 -6.48
N SER A 702 -22.48 -20.55 -7.19
CA SER A 702 -21.09 -20.70 -7.63
C SER A 702 -20.07 -20.57 -6.51
N ILE A 703 -20.48 -20.08 -5.33
CA ILE A 703 -19.58 -19.93 -4.18
C ILE A 703 -19.15 -21.32 -3.69
N ALA A 704 -17.83 -21.55 -3.73
CA ALA A 704 -17.24 -22.83 -3.35
C ALA A 704 -17.62 -23.25 -1.92
N ASN A 705 -17.79 -24.56 -1.73
CA ASN A 705 -18.11 -25.18 -0.43
C ASN A 705 -19.44 -24.75 0.22
N THR A 706 -20.38 -24.18 -0.55
CA THR A 706 -21.71 -23.78 -0.03
C THR A 706 -22.87 -24.65 -0.52
N SER A 707 -22.58 -25.81 -1.13
CA SER A 707 -23.61 -26.74 -1.63
C SER A 707 -24.30 -27.57 -0.53
N THR A 708 -23.90 -27.39 0.72
CA THR A 708 -24.53 -28.02 1.90
C THR A 708 -24.93 -26.95 2.90
N VAL A 709 -25.95 -27.22 3.72
CA VAL A 709 -26.42 -26.30 4.78
C VAL A 709 -25.25 -25.87 5.67
N LYS A 710 -24.42 -26.83 6.11
CA LYS A 710 -23.25 -26.55 6.95
C LYS A 710 -22.21 -25.69 6.25
N GLY A 711 -21.96 -25.96 4.97
CA GLY A 711 -21.05 -25.17 4.15
C GLY A 711 -21.50 -23.71 3.99
N LEU A 712 -22.80 -23.50 3.74
CA LEU A 712 -23.39 -22.16 3.69
C LEU A 712 -23.34 -21.45 5.05
N ILE A 713 -23.64 -22.14 6.16
CA ILE A 713 -23.50 -21.58 7.51
C ILE A 713 -22.08 -21.06 7.72
N ASN A 714 -21.05 -21.86 7.44
CA ASN A 714 -19.66 -21.43 7.59
C ASN A 714 -19.31 -20.24 6.68
N HIS A 715 -19.81 -20.20 5.45
CA HIS A 715 -19.62 -19.05 4.56
C HIS A 715 -20.18 -17.76 5.16
N VAL A 716 -21.39 -17.79 5.73
CA VAL A 716 -22.02 -16.62 6.37
C VAL A 716 -21.26 -16.21 7.63
N PHE A 717 -20.86 -17.15 8.48
CA PHE A 717 -20.03 -16.86 9.66
C PHE A 717 -18.70 -16.20 9.27
N LEU A 718 -18.00 -16.75 8.29
CA LEU A 718 -16.75 -16.20 7.79
C LEU A 718 -16.96 -14.81 7.18
N SER A 719 -18.07 -14.56 6.48
CA SER A 719 -18.31 -13.26 5.84
C SER A 719 -18.66 -12.15 6.84
N VAL A 720 -19.25 -12.49 7.99
CA VAL A 720 -19.86 -11.50 8.91
C VAL A 720 -19.09 -11.35 10.23
N VAL A 721 -18.60 -12.46 10.81
CA VAL A 721 -17.90 -12.46 12.12
C VAL A 721 -16.45 -12.95 12.03
N ALA A 722 -15.94 -13.14 10.82
CA ALA A 722 -14.54 -13.45 10.51
C ALA A 722 -13.98 -14.76 11.13
N ARG A 723 -14.84 -15.68 11.59
CA ARG A 723 -14.47 -17.02 12.07
C ARG A 723 -15.40 -18.09 11.49
N GLU A 724 -15.06 -19.35 11.63
CA GLU A 724 -16.00 -20.44 11.35
C GLU A 724 -17.05 -20.56 12.47
N ALA A 725 -18.17 -21.23 12.16
CA ALA A 725 -19.11 -21.63 13.20
C ALA A 725 -18.47 -22.71 14.07
N THR A 726 -18.61 -22.60 15.39
CA THR A 726 -18.24 -23.67 16.30
C THR A 726 -19.05 -24.93 15.99
N GLN A 727 -18.57 -26.10 16.44
CA GLN A 727 -19.31 -27.35 16.21
C GLN A 727 -20.73 -27.32 16.79
N GLU A 728 -20.91 -26.69 17.94
CA GLU A 728 -22.23 -26.53 18.58
C GLU A 728 -23.14 -25.60 17.77
N GLU A 729 -22.65 -24.44 17.34
CA GLU A 729 -23.39 -23.52 16.45
C GLU A 729 -23.79 -24.20 15.15
N LEU A 730 -22.85 -24.93 14.53
CA LEU A 730 -23.06 -25.60 13.26
C LEU A 730 -24.13 -26.70 13.37
N LEU A 731 -24.09 -27.49 14.45
CA LEU A 731 -25.11 -28.53 14.72
C LEU A 731 -26.47 -27.92 15.02
N LEU A 732 -26.52 -26.90 15.88
CA LEU A 732 -27.76 -26.22 16.26
C LEU A 732 -28.45 -25.59 15.04
N LEU A 733 -27.72 -24.78 14.28
CA LEU A 733 -28.27 -24.04 13.15
C LEU A 733 -28.66 -24.96 11.99
N SER A 734 -27.85 -25.99 11.70
CA SER A 734 -28.20 -26.95 10.66
C SER A 734 -29.41 -27.81 11.04
N ASN A 735 -29.52 -28.25 12.29
CA ASN A 735 -30.70 -28.98 12.76
C ASN A 735 -31.95 -28.10 12.71
N TYR A 736 -31.85 -26.84 13.15
CA TYR A 736 -32.98 -25.92 13.09
C TYR A 736 -33.45 -25.68 11.64
N ALA A 737 -32.51 -25.39 10.73
CA ALA A 737 -32.82 -25.15 9.32
C ALA A 737 -33.49 -26.34 8.64
N ILE A 738 -33.02 -27.57 8.91
CA ILE A 738 -33.52 -28.78 8.27
C ILE A 738 -34.81 -29.28 8.95
N ASN A 739 -34.88 -29.32 10.28
CA ASN A 739 -35.93 -30.05 10.99
C ASN A 739 -36.98 -29.17 11.67
N GLU A 740 -36.70 -27.88 11.93
CA GLU A 740 -37.55 -27.06 12.81
C GLU A 740 -38.08 -25.78 12.15
N ALA A 741 -37.44 -25.30 11.09
CA ALA A 741 -37.88 -24.11 10.35
C ALA A 741 -39.15 -24.39 9.52
N ARG A 742 -39.99 -23.36 9.33
CA ARG A 742 -41.26 -23.46 8.56
C ARG A 742 -41.07 -23.93 7.11
N GLY A 743 -39.86 -23.80 6.55
CA GLY A 743 -39.53 -24.16 5.18
C GLY A 743 -38.74 -25.46 5.00
N THR A 744 -38.14 -26.04 6.04
CA THR A 744 -37.21 -27.20 5.98
C THR A 744 -36.22 -27.12 4.81
N TYR A 745 -35.02 -26.61 5.07
CA TYR A 745 -34.01 -26.31 4.07
C TYR A 745 -32.89 -27.35 4.06
N ASP A 746 -32.98 -28.38 3.22
CA ASP A 746 -31.93 -29.41 3.05
C ASP A 746 -31.26 -29.40 1.67
N ASP A 747 -31.90 -28.79 0.66
CA ASP A 747 -31.38 -28.62 -0.70
C ASP A 747 -30.79 -27.22 -0.93
N MET A 748 -29.47 -27.08 -0.97
CA MET A 748 -28.81 -25.79 -1.25
C MET A 748 -28.71 -25.46 -2.75
N ASN A 749 -29.47 -26.15 -3.62
CA ASN A 749 -29.52 -25.87 -5.06
C ASN A 749 -30.55 -24.82 -5.44
N THR A 750 -31.42 -24.33 -4.54
CA THR A 750 -32.36 -23.23 -4.82
C THR A 750 -31.94 -21.94 -4.10
N TYR A 751 -32.27 -20.77 -4.66
CA TYR A 751 -32.00 -19.51 -3.95
C TYR A 751 -32.90 -19.32 -2.73
N ASN A 752 -34.13 -19.84 -2.78
CA ASN A 752 -35.07 -19.75 -1.66
C ASN A 752 -34.53 -20.47 -0.41
N ASP A 753 -33.96 -21.66 -0.57
CA ASP A 753 -33.42 -22.42 0.57
C ASP A 753 -32.15 -21.78 1.12
N ARG A 754 -31.28 -21.28 0.23
CA ARG A 754 -30.06 -20.55 0.62
C ARG A 754 -30.40 -19.25 1.34
N GLU A 755 -31.38 -18.49 0.86
CA GLU A 755 -31.88 -17.29 1.51
C GLU A 755 -32.46 -17.61 2.88
N GLY A 756 -33.31 -18.64 2.98
CA GLY A 756 -33.91 -19.08 4.24
C GLY A 756 -32.88 -19.48 5.31
N VAL A 757 -31.86 -20.29 4.94
CA VAL A 757 -30.74 -20.62 5.83
C VAL A 757 -29.97 -19.36 6.22
N THR A 758 -29.68 -18.48 5.27
CA THR A 758 -28.91 -17.26 5.53
C THR A 758 -29.65 -16.32 6.48
N GLN A 759 -30.96 -16.14 6.34
CA GLN A 759 -31.78 -15.35 7.27
C GLN A 759 -31.74 -15.91 8.69
N ILE A 760 -31.84 -17.25 8.87
CA ILE A 760 -31.70 -17.90 10.18
C ILE A 760 -30.33 -17.62 10.79
N VAL A 761 -29.26 -17.74 10.00
CA VAL A 761 -27.90 -17.51 10.47
C VAL A 761 -27.68 -16.04 10.80
N MET A 762 -28.11 -15.11 9.96
CA MET A 762 -28.01 -13.67 10.22
C MET A 762 -28.76 -13.25 11.48
N GLU A 763 -29.94 -13.82 11.70
CA GLU A 763 -30.70 -13.64 12.92
C GLU A 763 -29.87 -14.08 14.14
N TYR A 764 -29.27 -15.28 14.10
CA TYR A 764 -28.36 -15.75 15.16
C TYR A 764 -27.14 -14.83 15.36
N LEU A 765 -26.43 -14.51 14.27
CA LEU A 765 -25.21 -13.70 14.29
C LEU A 765 -25.46 -12.30 14.84
N SER A 766 -26.64 -11.70 14.61
CA SER A 766 -27.01 -10.39 15.14
C SER A 766 -26.99 -10.32 16.67
N ARG A 767 -27.01 -11.47 17.36
CA ARG A 767 -26.94 -11.56 18.83
C ARG A 767 -25.52 -11.77 19.36
N LEU A 768 -24.54 -11.97 18.49
CA LEU A 768 -23.16 -12.23 18.89
C LEU A 768 -22.42 -10.94 19.25
N THR A 769 -21.61 -11.03 20.31
CA THR A 769 -20.77 -9.91 20.77
C THR A 769 -19.74 -9.46 19.74
N GLU A 770 -19.32 -10.37 18.86
CA GLU A 770 -18.37 -10.17 17.76
C GLU A 770 -18.82 -9.09 16.77
N ILE A 771 -20.13 -8.89 16.63
CA ILE A 771 -20.69 -7.83 15.80
C ILE A 771 -20.37 -6.46 16.40
N TYR A 772 -20.52 -6.34 17.71
CA TYR A 772 -20.52 -5.06 18.44
C TYR A 772 -19.18 -4.71 19.08
N THR A 773 -18.25 -5.65 19.19
CA THR A 773 -16.98 -5.44 19.90
C THR A 773 -15.79 -5.94 19.10
N PHE A 774 -14.68 -5.21 19.16
CA PHE A 774 -13.39 -5.77 18.83
C PHE A 774 -12.92 -6.63 19.99
N LYS A 775 -12.41 -7.82 19.69
CA LYS A 775 -11.79 -8.71 20.66
C LYS A 775 -10.27 -8.55 20.63
N LYS A 776 -9.63 -8.96 21.73
CA LYS A 776 -8.18 -9.22 21.75
C LYS A 776 -7.91 -10.46 20.93
N ILE A 777 -6.73 -10.52 20.33
CA ILE A 777 -6.24 -11.65 19.55
C ILE A 777 -5.06 -12.22 20.32
N GLU A 778 -5.13 -13.51 20.63
CA GLU A 778 -4.03 -14.24 21.28
C GLU A 778 -2.96 -14.56 20.23
N GLU A 779 -1.69 -14.38 20.60
CA GLU A 779 -0.54 -14.76 19.76
C GLU A 779 -0.34 -16.28 19.69
#